data_AF-A0A813I534-F1
#
_entry.id   AF-A0A813I534-F1
#
_cell.length_a   1.000
_cell.length_b   1.000
_cell.length_c   1.000
_cell.angle_alpha   90.00
_cell.angle_beta   90.00
_cell.angle_gamma   90.00
#
_symmetry.space_group_name_H-M   'P 1'
#
loop_
_entity.id
_entity.type
_entity.pdbx_description
1 polymer ?
#
loop_
_entity_poly.entity_id
_entity_poly.type
_entity_poly.pdbx_seq_one_letter_code
_entity_poly.pdbx_strand_id
1 'polypeptide(L)'
;MAGSFLRSGAGVKGKLPFWARKLLQDSLSTQGCFSIGDVDVTDEGYTIRYASPGFCDLFDCESSDCLGKRCCNFVGYNLAARHLISVAKTLGMDLQEAKTRAQFALEYFAQQGTMFSGGTWDKPSSGVAYALVLASNGTSEPFVCELVLSSRSELRTSWGYSVILHRDVTNEVPVRQLLEAACPGGGFDQLVQEQKLGLRRRLSSAGINSKSAVLCFQQTALEVWTGKLIDKAREIATNVQGPFPAWEYRFVQDNLSTQQSFLLADCGLTDDGVTLRYTSPGFCDLFELKSSEIAVTRYCQQVIGYHVIRKNIVTLTAQVGMDLEEVRDRLRFVYDFVLGEAKATVGSWDRPSRHLGFALGLCYKATSGIFFVCELSMLVRTEPHTGWPYFAAFHRSVAHEVPVRRLLEAAYPGGGLEQLVQEQQSRKPSFLESIGIYSNSDSGTSKALHFLDEKVFDTWTGMVKDALWTPGLDLHPAQGRSRSRSMSPELIPDWAYALIQGGLSDKQSFTICDHDLTDEGLTILYASPGFCDLFESNASEFLGTRCCYQCDASQIAIAADTLGMGIQEIDERLQFMHRHFVKQATEQVGFSLLLACKGSGTLFVCAATLMSHTEQATGWQYITLLQMDVTDEVGIRKLLEAACPTGDFDQLVHESRLRMLQCLESLGVRWNDAPPPFQQEALERWTGQLMDVVRRDQHRAAAKAPRAPPPSCASDSSQSTAVALRPAGPRFGHVVQRSAKDKKLCFS
;
A
#
# COMPACT_ATOMS: atom_id res chain seq x y z
N MET A 1 41.41 -7.01 -22.70
CA MET A 1 40.55 -8.22 -22.59
C MET A 1 39.83 -8.22 -21.24
N ALA A 2 38.90 -7.29 -21.04
CA ALA A 2 37.98 -7.25 -19.91
C ALA A 2 36.73 -6.54 -20.43
N GLY A 3 35.74 -7.31 -20.86
CA GLY A 3 34.60 -6.78 -21.61
C GLY A 3 33.68 -7.88 -22.11
N SER A 4 33.17 -8.72 -21.21
CA SER A 4 32.09 -9.68 -21.52
C SER A 4 31.50 -10.31 -20.25
N PHE A 5 31.02 -9.50 -19.32
CA PHE A 5 30.11 -9.96 -18.27
C PHE A 5 29.13 -8.83 -18.03
N LEU A 6 27.94 -8.93 -18.62
CA LEU A 6 26.67 -8.26 -18.27
C LEU A 6 25.74 -8.34 -19.51
N ARG A 7 25.33 -9.57 -19.85
CA ARG A 7 24.11 -9.84 -20.61
C ARG A 7 23.48 -11.12 -20.07
N SER A 8 22.54 -10.97 -19.15
CA SER A 8 21.47 -11.94 -18.96
C SER A 8 20.28 -11.21 -18.36
N GLY A 9 19.23 -11.04 -19.18
CA GLY A 9 17.94 -10.59 -18.72
C GLY A 9 17.23 -11.72 -17.98
N ALA A 10 16.93 -11.49 -16.72
CA ALA A 10 15.87 -12.19 -15.99
C ALA A 10 15.27 -11.18 -15.01
N GLY A 11 13.96 -10.96 -15.12
CA GLY A 11 13.23 -10.02 -14.28
C GLY A 11 13.10 -10.58 -12.86
N VAL A 12 14.01 -10.18 -11.97
CA VAL A 12 13.91 -10.47 -10.54
C VAL A 12 13.25 -9.27 -9.85
N LYS A 13 12.10 -9.51 -9.21
CA LYS A 13 11.45 -8.59 -8.27
C LYS A 13 12.05 -8.88 -6.88
N GLY A 14 13.15 -8.21 -6.53
CA GLY A 14 13.77 -8.30 -5.20
C GLY A 14 14.16 -6.91 -4.69
N LYS A 15 14.03 -6.68 -3.38
CA LYS A 15 14.50 -5.45 -2.72
C LYS A 15 16.03 -5.38 -2.82
N LEU A 16 16.58 -4.18 -3.03
CA LEU A 16 18.03 -3.98 -3.06
C LEU A 16 18.64 -4.16 -1.66
N PRO A 17 19.74 -4.91 -1.53
CA PRO A 17 20.45 -5.04 -0.26
C PRO A 17 20.98 -3.68 0.21
N PHE A 18 21.09 -3.51 1.53
CA PHE A 18 21.45 -2.24 2.18
C PHE A 18 22.76 -1.64 1.64
N TRP A 19 23.76 -2.45 1.32
CA TRP A 19 25.01 -1.98 0.73
C TRP A 19 24.84 -1.43 -0.70
N ALA A 20 23.94 -1.99 -1.51
CA ALA A 20 23.63 -1.47 -2.84
C ALA A 20 22.82 -0.18 -2.74
N ARG A 21 21.97 -0.04 -1.69
CA ARG A 21 21.32 1.22 -1.33
C ARG A 21 22.33 2.27 -0.90
N LYS A 22 23.30 1.91 -0.06
CA LYS A 22 24.36 2.82 0.38
C LYS A 22 25.30 3.19 -0.76
N LEU A 23 25.67 2.27 -1.66
CA LEU A 23 26.46 2.58 -2.85
C LEU A 23 25.71 3.43 -3.88
N LEU A 24 24.40 3.25 -4.05
CA LEU A 24 23.58 4.13 -4.88
C LEU A 24 23.35 5.47 -4.21
N GLN A 25 23.07 5.49 -2.90
CA GLN A 25 22.96 6.71 -2.12
C GLN A 25 24.30 7.44 -2.13
N ASP A 26 25.44 6.77 -2.03
CA ASP A 26 26.78 7.35 -2.14
C ASP A 26 27.05 7.80 -3.58
N SER A 27 26.66 7.06 -4.60
CA SER A 27 26.75 7.50 -6.02
C SER A 27 25.81 8.68 -6.34
N LEU A 28 24.67 8.76 -5.64
CA LEU A 28 23.68 9.83 -5.72
C LEU A 28 23.86 10.91 -4.64
N SER A 29 24.81 10.80 -3.70
CA SER A 29 25.05 11.79 -2.63
C SER A 29 26.44 12.37 -2.70
N THR A 30 27.40 11.64 -3.26
CA THR A 30 28.67 12.21 -3.73
C THR A 30 28.52 12.91 -5.09
N GLN A 31 27.39 12.72 -5.81
CA GLN A 31 27.11 13.43 -7.08
C GLN A 31 25.64 13.85 -7.33
N GLY A 32 24.65 13.36 -6.58
CA GLY A 32 23.24 13.67 -6.85
C GLY A 32 22.74 14.82 -6.00
N CYS A 33 22.70 16.00 -6.61
CA CYS A 33 22.05 17.15 -6.04
C CYS A 33 20.55 17.09 -6.39
N PHE A 34 19.73 16.58 -5.47
CA PHE A 34 18.28 16.45 -5.68
C PHE A 34 17.42 16.89 -4.50
N SER A 35 16.16 17.18 -4.80
CA SER A 35 15.10 17.47 -3.83
C SER A 35 13.84 16.68 -4.16
N ILE A 36 13.08 16.33 -3.13
CA ILE A 36 11.77 15.69 -3.25
C ILE A 36 10.72 16.63 -2.68
N GLY A 37 9.58 16.74 -3.32
CA GLY A 37 8.43 17.37 -2.69
C GLY A 37 7.09 16.99 -3.31
N ASP A 38 6.02 17.70 -2.92
CA ASP A 38 4.66 17.32 -3.30
C ASP A 38 4.45 17.45 -4.83
N VAL A 39 3.57 16.62 -5.42
CA VAL A 39 3.34 16.62 -6.88
C VAL A 39 2.67 17.89 -7.40
N ASP A 40 2.06 18.69 -6.52
CA ASP A 40 1.40 19.95 -6.85
C ASP A 40 2.43 21.03 -7.21
N VAL A 41 2.89 20.98 -8.47
CA VAL A 41 3.74 22.01 -9.08
C VAL A 41 2.86 23.21 -9.42
N THR A 42 2.96 24.27 -8.64
CA THR A 42 2.37 25.57 -8.99
C THR A 42 3.35 26.38 -9.85
N ASP A 43 2.93 27.55 -10.31
CA ASP A 43 3.80 28.59 -10.87
C ASP A 43 4.93 29.01 -9.90
N GLU A 44 4.68 28.90 -8.59
CA GLU A 44 5.71 29.02 -7.55
C GLU A 44 6.54 27.73 -7.34
N GLY A 45 6.37 26.70 -8.15
CA GLY A 45 7.00 25.40 -7.97
C GLY A 45 6.37 24.57 -6.85
N TYR A 46 7.07 23.54 -6.38
CA TYR A 46 6.56 22.61 -5.37
C TYR A 46 7.23 22.83 -4.01
N THR A 47 6.55 22.39 -2.95
CA THR A 47 7.07 22.47 -1.59
C THR A 47 8.12 21.40 -1.35
N ILE A 48 9.37 21.80 -1.09
CA ILE A 48 10.47 20.87 -0.79
C ILE A 48 10.17 20.15 0.53
N ARG A 49 10.14 18.82 0.48
CA ARG A 49 9.96 17.93 1.64
C ARG A 49 11.24 17.19 2.00
N TYR A 50 12.20 17.15 1.08
CA TYR A 50 13.54 16.63 1.30
C TYR A 50 14.52 17.35 0.41
N ALA A 51 15.67 17.70 0.98
CA ALA A 51 16.83 18.20 0.26
C ALA A 51 18.00 17.26 0.56
N SER A 52 18.57 16.68 -0.50
CA SER A 52 19.80 15.88 -0.39
C SER A 52 20.98 16.74 0.08
N PRO A 53 22.03 16.14 0.67
CA PRO A 53 23.26 16.87 0.98
C PRO A 53 23.83 17.64 -0.21
N GLY A 54 23.86 17.03 -1.40
CA GLY A 54 24.32 17.71 -2.61
C GLY A 54 23.46 18.92 -3.02
N PHE A 55 22.15 18.92 -2.71
CA PHE A 55 21.29 20.09 -2.87
C PHE A 55 21.67 21.20 -1.90
N CYS A 56 21.82 20.86 -0.63
CA CYS A 56 22.26 21.79 0.40
C CYS A 56 23.61 22.42 0.04
N ASP A 57 24.57 21.61 -0.43
CA ASP A 57 25.90 22.08 -0.87
C ASP A 57 25.82 22.98 -2.11
N LEU A 58 24.99 22.62 -3.11
CA LEU A 58 24.83 23.43 -4.32
C LEU A 58 24.27 24.83 -4.01
N PHE A 59 23.35 24.92 -3.04
CA PHE A 59 22.66 26.16 -2.69
C PHE A 59 23.19 26.84 -1.43
N ASP A 60 24.26 26.32 -0.81
CA ASP A 60 24.84 26.84 0.45
C ASP A 60 23.75 27.03 1.53
N CYS A 61 22.79 26.09 1.61
CA CYS A 61 21.69 26.06 2.61
C CYS A 61 21.81 24.86 3.54
N GLU A 62 21.39 24.99 4.80
CA GLU A 62 21.14 23.81 5.64
C GLU A 62 19.82 23.16 5.25
N SER A 63 19.69 21.84 5.36
CA SER A 63 18.45 21.13 4.97
C SER A 63 17.19 21.74 5.60
N SER A 64 17.27 22.14 6.87
CA SER A 64 16.19 22.82 7.60
C SER A 64 15.75 24.15 6.98
N ASP A 65 16.66 24.87 6.31
CA ASP A 65 16.33 26.09 5.58
C ASP A 65 15.60 25.80 4.28
N CYS A 66 15.74 24.60 3.73
CA CYS A 66 15.17 24.25 2.44
C CYS A 66 13.79 23.54 2.60
N LEU A 67 13.53 22.85 3.72
CA LEU A 67 12.25 22.18 4.01
C LEU A 67 11.05 23.14 4.15
N GLY A 68 9.92 22.78 3.54
CA GLY A 68 8.67 23.55 3.57
C GLY A 68 8.67 24.79 2.69
N LYS A 69 9.82 25.18 2.12
CA LYS A 69 9.92 26.25 1.13
C LYS A 69 9.58 25.73 -0.26
N ARG A 70 9.11 26.63 -1.10
CA ARG A 70 8.92 26.38 -2.53
C ARG A 70 10.27 26.25 -3.22
N CYS A 71 10.40 25.36 -4.20
CA CYS A 71 11.65 25.22 -4.94
C CYS A 71 12.06 26.49 -5.69
N CYS A 72 11.10 27.34 -6.12
CA CYS A 72 11.40 28.64 -6.74
C CYS A 72 12.10 29.63 -5.80
N ASN A 73 12.11 29.34 -4.49
CA ASN A 73 12.91 30.09 -3.53
C ASN A 73 14.40 29.74 -3.62
N PHE A 74 14.78 28.72 -4.39
CA PHE A 74 16.15 28.28 -4.68
C PHE A 74 16.55 28.52 -6.14
N VAL A 75 15.56 28.57 -7.03
CA VAL A 75 15.77 28.78 -8.47
C VAL A 75 14.88 29.90 -9.01
N GLY A 76 15.44 30.78 -9.84
CA GLY A 76 14.75 31.90 -10.46
C GLY A 76 15.20 33.27 -9.92
N TYR A 77 14.44 34.30 -10.29
CA TYR A 77 14.85 35.70 -10.11
C TYR A 77 14.79 36.18 -8.65
N ASN A 78 13.98 35.56 -7.78
CA ASN A 78 13.77 36.03 -6.41
C ASN A 78 15.05 35.95 -5.55
N LEU A 79 15.86 34.91 -5.73
CA LEU A 79 17.18 34.81 -5.07
C LEU A 79 18.25 35.60 -5.78
N ALA A 80 18.25 35.53 -7.10
CA ALA A 80 19.26 36.22 -7.88
C ALA A 80 19.08 37.74 -7.80
N ALA A 81 17.95 38.30 -7.34
CA ALA A 81 17.65 39.74 -7.40
C ALA A 81 18.80 40.66 -6.94
N ARG A 82 19.53 40.30 -5.88
CA ARG A 82 20.71 41.06 -5.40
C ARG A 82 21.89 40.98 -6.37
N HIS A 83 22.12 39.82 -6.97
CA HIS A 83 23.18 39.55 -7.94
C HIS A 83 22.79 39.88 -9.39
N LEU A 84 21.49 39.93 -9.69
CA LEU A 84 20.93 40.20 -11.02
C LEU A 84 21.27 41.60 -11.47
N ILE A 85 21.43 42.55 -10.53
CA ILE A 85 21.92 43.89 -10.78
C ILE A 85 23.34 43.84 -11.35
N SER A 86 24.20 43.02 -10.75
CA SER A 86 25.58 42.83 -11.22
C SER A 86 25.61 42.16 -12.59
N VAL A 87 24.79 41.12 -12.78
CA VAL A 87 24.65 40.42 -14.07
C VAL A 87 24.16 41.38 -15.14
N ALA A 88 23.07 42.09 -14.90
CA ALA A 88 22.48 43.06 -15.84
C ALA A 88 23.53 44.10 -16.27
N LYS A 89 24.26 44.68 -15.30
CA LYS A 89 25.35 45.62 -15.57
C LYS A 89 26.46 45.00 -16.42
N THR A 90 26.88 43.78 -16.13
CA THR A 90 27.95 43.07 -16.85
C THR A 90 27.52 42.68 -18.27
N LEU A 91 26.24 42.39 -18.46
CA LEU A 91 25.68 42.03 -19.76
C LEU A 91 25.30 43.24 -20.60
N GLY A 92 25.29 44.46 -20.03
CA GLY A 92 24.80 45.67 -20.68
C GLY A 92 23.28 45.68 -20.84
N MET A 93 22.57 44.97 -19.96
CA MET A 93 21.12 44.83 -19.97
C MET A 93 20.50 45.68 -18.85
N ASP A 94 19.25 46.10 -19.06
CA ASP A 94 18.45 46.69 -17.99
C ASP A 94 18.07 45.62 -16.95
N LEU A 95 17.89 46.03 -15.68
CA LEU A 95 17.54 45.13 -14.59
C LEU A 95 16.15 44.49 -14.79
N GLN A 96 15.18 45.26 -15.28
CA GLN A 96 13.83 44.75 -15.54
C GLN A 96 13.84 43.76 -16.70
N GLU A 97 14.66 44.02 -17.71
CA GLU A 97 14.91 43.08 -18.80
C GLU A 97 15.51 41.76 -18.26
N ALA A 98 16.58 41.81 -17.49
CA ALA A 98 17.20 40.61 -16.90
C ALA A 98 16.20 39.81 -16.02
N LYS A 99 15.36 40.50 -15.23
CA LYS A 99 14.30 39.87 -14.43
C LYS A 99 13.27 39.15 -15.30
N THR A 100 12.81 39.82 -16.36
CA THR A 100 11.82 39.26 -17.29
C THR A 100 12.34 38.00 -17.95
N ARG A 101 13.62 37.98 -18.35
CA ARG A 101 14.24 36.81 -18.98
C ARG A 101 14.49 35.66 -18.00
N ALA A 102 14.94 35.96 -16.79
CA ALA A 102 15.05 34.94 -15.74
C ALA A 102 13.69 34.35 -15.36
N GLN A 103 12.64 35.17 -15.33
CA GLN A 103 11.27 34.74 -15.08
C GLN A 103 10.74 33.85 -16.21
N PHE A 104 10.98 34.21 -17.47
CA PHE A 104 10.61 33.38 -18.62
C PHE A 104 11.18 31.95 -18.52
N ALA A 105 12.45 31.81 -18.13
CA ALA A 105 13.08 30.50 -17.94
C ALA A 105 12.41 29.67 -16.82
N LEU A 106 11.97 30.32 -15.73
CA LEU A 106 11.25 29.67 -14.64
C LEU A 106 9.82 29.26 -15.05
N GLU A 107 9.10 30.14 -15.74
CA GLU A 107 7.76 29.86 -16.26
C GLU A 107 7.79 28.72 -17.28
N TYR A 108 8.83 28.65 -18.11
CA TYR A 108 9.06 27.51 -19.00
C TYR A 108 9.14 26.20 -18.21
N PHE A 109 9.88 26.18 -17.10
CA PHE A 109 9.96 25.00 -16.25
C PHE A 109 8.61 24.60 -15.64
N ALA A 110 7.82 25.56 -15.15
CA ALA A 110 6.48 25.31 -14.62
C ALA A 110 5.52 24.76 -15.70
N GLN A 111 5.59 25.28 -16.93
CA GLN A 111 4.82 24.77 -18.07
C GLN A 111 5.22 23.34 -18.43
N GLN A 112 6.52 23.03 -18.43
CA GLN A 112 6.98 21.64 -18.62
C GLN A 112 6.47 20.73 -17.48
N GLY A 113 6.55 21.18 -16.23
CA GLY A 113 6.08 20.43 -15.06
C GLY A 113 4.58 20.11 -15.11
N THR A 114 3.74 21.07 -15.51
CA THR A 114 2.28 20.87 -15.67
C THR A 114 1.95 19.94 -16.83
N MET A 115 2.67 20.02 -17.97
CA MET A 115 2.51 19.07 -19.07
C MET A 115 2.85 17.63 -18.70
N PHE A 116 3.80 17.42 -17.78
CA PHE A 116 4.28 16.08 -17.41
C PHE A 116 3.66 15.50 -16.14
N SER A 117 3.02 16.31 -15.29
CA SER A 117 2.30 15.84 -14.09
C SER A 117 0.99 15.11 -14.41
N GLY A 118 0.43 15.27 -15.63
CA GLY A 118 -0.81 14.59 -16.08
C GLY A 118 -0.62 13.26 -16.82
N GLY A 119 0.62 12.75 -16.96
CA GLY A 119 0.89 11.49 -17.66
C GLY A 119 0.47 10.26 -16.84
N THR A 120 -0.28 9.34 -17.45
CA THR A 120 -0.73 8.09 -16.80
C THR A 120 0.40 7.09 -16.55
N TRP A 121 0.23 6.32 -15.47
CA TRP A 121 1.18 5.39 -14.83
C TRP A 121 1.88 4.37 -15.73
N ASP A 122 1.26 3.95 -16.83
CA ASP A 122 1.70 2.77 -17.59
C ASP A 122 2.71 3.05 -18.71
N LYS A 123 3.09 4.31 -18.91
CA LYS A 123 4.11 4.69 -19.90
C LYS A 123 5.20 5.57 -19.30
N PRO A 124 6.19 4.98 -18.60
CA PRO A 124 7.37 5.70 -18.10
C PRO A 124 8.26 6.30 -19.20
N SER A 125 7.88 6.18 -20.47
CA SER A 125 8.70 6.53 -21.63
C SER A 125 8.64 7.98 -22.11
N SER A 126 7.86 8.90 -21.53
CA SER A 126 7.71 10.21 -22.21
C SER A 126 7.62 11.50 -21.39
N GLY A 127 7.93 11.52 -20.09
CA GLY A 127 7.83 12.79 -19.37
C GLY A 127 8.82 13.02 -18.26
N VAL A 128 10.00 13.52 -18.61
CA VAL A 128 10.85 14.24 -17.66
C VAL A 128 10.78 15.70 -18.07
N ALA A 129 10.30 16.55 -17.17
CA ALA A 129 10.36 17.99 -17.38
C ALA A 129 11.82 18.43 -17.27
N TYR A 130 12.24 19.28 -18.21
CA TYR A 130 13.61 19.74 -18.29
C TYR A 130 13.61 21.25 -18.50
N ALA A 131 14.44 21.96 -17.76
CA ALA A 131 14.70 23.37 -18.00
C ALA A 131 16.12 23.76 -17.58
N LEU A 132 16.54 24.91 -18.08
CA LEU A 132 17.71 25.64 -17.59
C LEU A 132 17.18 26.89 -16.91
N VAL A 133 17.61 27.14 -15.68
CA VAL A 133 17.15 28.30 -14.91
C VAL A 133 18.33 29.03 -14.30
N LEU A 134 18.14 30.30 -13.98
CA LEU A 134 19.12 31.04 -13.21
C LEU A 134 18.95 30.70 -11.73
N ALA A 135 20.05 30.44 -11.03
CA ALA A 135 20.07 30.10 -9.62
C ALA A 135 21.15 30.92 -8.88
N SER A 136 21.10 30.91 -7.55
CA SER A 136 22.11 31.50 -6.67
C SER A 136 22.12 30.73 -5.36
N ASN A 137 23.30 30.54 -4.78
CA ASN A 137 23.46 29.93 -3.46
C ASN A 137 23.41 30.98 -2.31
N GLY A 138 22.90 32.18 -2.58
CA GLY A 138 22.76 33.25 -1.58
C GLY A 138 24.05 34.03 -1.25
N THR A 139 25.24 33.47 -1.50
CA THR A 139 26.54 34.10 -1.21
C THR A 139 27.41 34.32 -2.47
N SER A 140 27.17 33.58 -3.55
CA SER A 140 27.99 33.57 -4.76
C SER A 140 27.38 34.30 -5.95
N GLU A 141 28.18 34.42 -7.01
CA GLU A 141 27.72 34.77 -8.34
C GLU A 141 26.58 33.83 -8.79
N PRO A 142 25.61 34.36 -9.55
CA PRO A 142 24.51 33.56 -10.07
C PRO A 142 25.03 32.58 -11.12
N PHE A 143 24.41 31.41 -11.16
CA PHE A 143 24.85 30.29 -11.98
C PHE A 143 23.66 29.74 -12.78
N VAL A 144 23.94 29.00 -13.86
CA VAL A 144 22.93 28.31 -14.66
C VAL A 144 22.70 26.93 -14.07
N CYS A 145 21.49 26.67 -13.59
CA CYS A 145 21.09 25.40 -13.01
C CYS A 145 20.27 24.58 -14.02
N GLU A 146 20.72 23.36 -14.30
CA GLU A 146 19.98 22.34 -15.03
C GLU A 146 18.97 21.68 -14.09
N LEU A 147 17.67 21.74 -14.44
CA LEU A 147 16.58 21.11 -13.69
C LEU A 147 16.00 19.93 -14.45
N VAL A 148 15.88 18.81 -13.75
CA VAL A 148 15.30 17.57 -14.29
C VAL A 148 14.23 17.06 -13.32
N LEU A 149 12.96 17.26 -13.66
CA LEU A 149 11.82 16.86 -12.83
C LEU A 149 11.19 15.57 -13.31
N SER A 150 10.99 14.65 -12.37
CA SER A 150 10.24 13.41 -12.52
C SER A 150 9.18 13.33 -11.43
N SER A 151 7.91 13.43 -11.83
CA SER A 151 6.78 13.17 -10.94
C SER A 151 6.51 11.67 -10.86
N ARG A 152 6.20 11.20 -9.65
CA ARG A 152 5.98 9.81 -9.29
C ARG A 152 4.86 9.75 -8.25
N SER A 153 4.36 8.55 -8.00
CA SER A 153 3.53 8.28 -6.84
C SER A 153 4.13 7.12 -6.07
N GLU A 154 4.11 7.22 -4.75
CA GLU A 154 4.59 6.19 -3.85
C GLU A 154 3.53 5.08 -3.79
N LEU A 155 3.96 3.83 -4.04
CA LEU A 155 3.07 2.71 -4.32
C LEU A 155 2.18 2.29 -3.15
N ARG A 156 2.59 2.56 -1.91
CA ARG A 156 1.90 2.10 -0.69
C ARG A 156 0.91 3.13 -0.18
N THR A 157 1.28 4.39 -0.30
CA THR A 157 0.60 5.56 0.28
C THR A 157 -0.22 6.33 -0.74
N SER A 158 -0.04 6.03 -2.02
CA SER A 158 -0.60 6.79 -3.15
C SER A 158 -0.15 8.26 -3.18
N TRP A 159 0.82 8.66 -2.34
CA TRP A 159 1.32 10.03 -2.30
C TRP A 159 2.06 10.38 -3.59
N GLY A 160 1.52 11.34 -4.33
CA GLY A 160 2.21 11.93 -5.48
C GLY A 160 3.38 12.80 -4.99
N TYR A 161 4.59 12.50 -5.48
CA TYR A 161 5.79 13.28 -5.21
C TYR A 161 6.56 13.59 -6.48
N SER A 162 7.25 14.72 -6.51
CA SER A 162 8.16 15.11 -7.58
C SER A 162 9.60 15.03 -7.08
N VAL A 163 10.48 14.41 -7.87
CA VAL A 163 11.93 14.42 -7.67
C VAL A 163 12.51 15.40 -8.68
N ILE A 164 13.30 16.36 -8.21
CA ILE A 164 14.09 17.24 -9.08
C ILE A 164 15.56 16.99 -8.85
N LEU A 165 16.28 16.75 -9.95
CA LEU A 165 17.72 16.82 -9.99
C LEU A 165 18.15 18.22 -10.40
N HIS A 166 19.15 18.75 -9.72
CA HIS A 166 19.74 20.05 -9.96
C HIS A 166 21.23 19.87 -10.26
N ARG A 167 21.76 20.71 -11.13
CA ARG A 167 23.19 20.70 -11.47
C ARG A 167 23.63 22.07 -11.94
N ASP A 168 24.74 22.57 -11.42
CA ASP A 168 25.40 23.74 -12.00
C ASP A 168 26.01 23.36 -13.37
N VAL A 169 25.52 24.01 -14.42
CA VAL A 169 25.98 23.85 -15.80
C VAL A 169 26.53 25.15 -16.37
N THR A 170 26.95 26.11 -15.53
CA THR A 170 27.46 27.42 -15.96
C THR A 170 28.66 27.32 -16.90
N ASN A 171 29.48 26.29 -16.75
CA ASN A 171 30.61 26.01 -17.64
C ASN A 171 30.18 25.49 -19.03
N GLU A 172 28.97 24.92 -19.13
CA GLU A 172 28.38 24.42 -20.39
C GLU A 172 27.48 25.48 -21.04
N VAL A 173 26.72 26.23 -20.22
CA VAL A 173 25.82 27.30 -20.63
C VAL A 173 26.11 28.52 -19.74
N PRO A 174 26.86 29.51 -20.23
CA PRO A 174 27.11 30.73 -19.48
C PRO A 174 25.81 31.50 -19.19
N VAL A 175 25.78 32.22 -18.06
CA VAL A 175 24.62 33.06 -17.65
C VAL A 175 24.18 34.02 -18.77
N ARG A 176 25.15 34.59 -19.51
CA ARG A 176 24.88 35.43 -20.68
C ARG A 176 24.04 34.69 -21.72
N GLN A 177 24.46 33.49 -22.12
CA GLN A 177 23.80 32.69 -23.14
C GLN A 177 22.38 32.29 -22.70
N LEU A 178 22.20 31.91 -21.43
CA LEU A 178 20.87 31.61 -20.88
C LEU A 178 19.94 32.82 -21.00
N LEU A 179 20.37 33.99 -20.51
CA LEU A 179 19.54 35.20 -20.53
C LEU A 179 19.33 35.72 -21.96
N GLU A 180 20.31 35.59 -22.85
CA GLU A 180 20.15 35.93 -24.27
C GLU A 180 19.10 35.05 -24.95
N ALA A 181 19.06 33.76 -24.60
CA ALA A 181 18.10 32.81 -25.15
C ALA A 181 16.70 32.91 -24.53
N ALA A 182 16.60 33.27 -23.24
CA ALA A 182 15.37 33.32 -22.45
C ALA A 182 14.51 34.56 -22.76
N CYS A 183 14.18 34.77 -24.02
CA CYS A 183 13.21 35.76 -24.47
C CYS A 183 12.33 35.18 -25.59
N PRO A 184 11.15 35.75 -25.86
CA PRO A 184 10.32 35.33 -26.98
C PRO A 184 11.09 35.37 -28.30
N GLY A 185 11.28 34.21 -28.93
CA GLY A 185 12.07 34.07 -30.16
C GLY A 185 13.60 33.98 -29.98
N GLY A 186 14.12 34.01 -28.75
CA GLY A 186 15.55 33.98 -28.44
C GLY A 186 16.25 32.63 -28.62
N GLY A 187 15.52 31.57 -28.99
CA GLY A 187 16.08 30.23 -29.16
C GLY A 187 16.23 29.44 -27.85
N PHE A 188 15.50 29.79 -26.78
CA PHE A 188 15.51 29.05 -25.52
C PHE A 188 15.22 27.54 -25.70
N ASP A 189 14.23 27.20 -26.53
CA ASP A 189 13.90 25.82 -26.85
C ASP A 189 15.08 25.07 -27.47
N GLN A 190 15.81 25.72 -28.38
CA GLN A 190 16.98 25.12 -29.02
C GLN A 190 18.08 24.86 -27.98
N LEU A 191 18.38 25.84 -27.12
CA LEU A 191 19.35 25.71 -26.04
C LEU A 191 18.98 24.55 -25.08
N VAL A 192 17.70 24.43 -24.75
CA VAL A 192 17.17 23.33 -23.95
C VAL A 192 17.34 21.98 -24.65
N GLN A 193 17.02 21.86 -25.95
CA GLN A 193 17.17 20.60 -26.68
C GLN A 193 18.62 20.16 -26.82
N GLU A 194 19.54 21.10 -27.07
CA GLU A 194 20.98 20.84 -27.15
C GLU A 194 21.50 20.24 -25.85
N GLN A 195 21.13 20.83 -24.70
CA GLN A 195 21.52 20.30 -23.40
C GLN A 195 20.83 18.97 -23.05
N LYS A 196 19.57 18.79 -23.44
CA LYS A 196 18.81 17.55 -23.22
C LYS A 196 19.46 16.32 -23.89
N LEU A 197 20.15 16.50 -25.02
CA LEU A 197 20.91 15.42 -25.68
C LEU A 197 22.13 14.97 -24.86
N GLY A 198 22.78 15.91 -24.18
CA GLY A 198 23.86 15.62 -23.22
C GLY A 198 23.33 14.92 -21.97
N LEU A 199 22.20 15.41 -21.44
CA LEU A 199 21.56 14.88 -20.24
C LEU A 199 21.23 13.38 -20.37
N ARG A 200 20.68 12.92 -21.49
CA ARG A 200 20.32 11.49 -21.66
C ARG A 200 21.51 10.56 -21.44
N ARG A 201 22.71 10.95 -21.90
CA ARG A 201 23.95 10.19 -21.69
C ARG A 201 24.38 10.24 -20.21
N ARG A 202 24.24 11.39 -19.57
CA ARG A 202 24.52 11.57 -18.13
C ARG A 202 23.58 10.76 -17.24
N LEU A 203 22.27 10.86 -17.42
CA LEU A 203 21.29 10.09 -16.63
C LEU A 203 21.47 8.58 -16.79
N SER A 204 21.86 8.13 -17.99
CA SER A 204 22.14 6.72 -18.26
C SER A 204 23.42 6.25 -17.57
N SER A 205 24.49 7.05 -17.59
CA SER A 205 25.77 6.72 -16.94
C SER A 205 25.70 6.83 -15.40
N ALA A 206 24.94 7.79 -14.87
CA ALA A 206 24.66 7.93 -13.44
C ALA A 206 23.68 6.87 -12.90
N GLY A 207 23.10 6.03 -13.77
CA GLY A 207 22.14 5.00 -13.36
C GLY A 207 20.84 5.57 -12.81
N ILE A 208 20.50 6.84 -13.07
CA ILE A 208 19.26 7.46 -12.57
C ILE A 208 18.01 6.81 -13.19
N ASN A 209 18.14 6.30 -14.41
CA ASN A 209 17.10 5.51 -15.07
C ASN A 209 17.13 4.03 -14.65
N SER A 210 18.05 3.63 -13.77
CA SER A 210 18.06 2.26 -13.24
C SER A 210 16.88 2.05 -12.30
N LYS A 211 16.37 0.82 -12.25
CA LYS A 211 15.37 0.42 -11.24
C LYS A 211 15.83 0.75 -9.82
N SER A 212 17.13 0.74 -9.57
CA SER A 212 17.70 1.02 -8.27
C SER A 212 17.57 2.47 -7.84
N ALA A 213 17.81 3.43 -8.73
CA ALA A 213 17.61 4.84 -8.42
C ALA A 213 16.13 5.16 -8.19
N VAL A 214 15.24 4.53 -8.97
CA VAL A 214 13.78 4.61 -8.76
C VAL A 214 13.39 4.12 -7.38
N LEU A 215 13.88 2.94 -6.97
CA LEU A 215 13.61 2.38 -5.65
C LEU A 215 14.19 3.27 -4.53
N CYS A 216 15.35 3.87 -4.75
CA CYS A 216 15.95 4.83 -3.81
C CYS A 216 15.04 6.04 -3.60
N PHE A 217 14.57 6.69 -4.68
CA PHE A 217 13.66 7.83 -4.57
C PHE A 217 12.32 7.46 -3.93
N GLN A 218 11.76 6.28 -4.25
CA GLN A 218 10.55 5.78 -3.61
C GLN A 218 10.74 5.59 -2.10
N GLN A 219 11.88 5.02 -1.70
CA GLN A 219 12.21 4.81 -0.29
C GLN A 219 12.39 6.14 0.44
N THR A 220 13.15 7.09 -0.12
CA THR A 220 13.32 8.43 0.48
C THR A 220 11.99 9.18 0.55
N ALA A 221 11.15 9.08 -0.49
CA ALA A 221 9.81 9.65 -0.45
C ALA A 221 8.96 9.03 0.67
N LEU A 222 9.00 7.71 0.84
CA LEU A 222 8.32 7.02 1.93
C LEU A 222 8.82 7.50 3.29
N GLU A 223 10.13 7.58 3.51
CA GLU A 223 10.72 8.07 4.77
C GLU A 223 10.28 9.50 5.12
N VAL A 224 10.29 10.38 4.11
CA VAL A 224 9.85 11.79 4.24
C VAL A 224 8.37 11.88 4.55
N TRP A 225 7.55 11.07 3.87
CA TRP A 225 6.13 10.99 4.12
C TRP A 225 5.87 10.49 5.54
N THR A 226 6.49 9.38 5.93
CA THR A 226 6.41 8.81 7.28
C THR A 226 6.85 9.79 8.36
N GLY A 227 7.92 10.56 8.16
CA GLY A 227 8.34 11.62 9.08
C GLY A 227 7.25 12.66 9.31
N LYS A 228 6.63 13.17 8.24
CA LYS A 228 5.49 14.09 8.35
C LYS A 228 4.31 13.48 9.08
N LEU A 229 4.02 12.19 8.82
CA LEU A 229 2.93 11.51 9.51
C LEU A 229 3.15 11.50 11.02
N ILE A 230 4.38 11.19 11.44
CA ILE A 230 4.75 11.19 12.85
C ILE A 230 4.57 12.58 13.45
N ASP A 231 5.05 13.62 12.76
CA ASP A 231 4.94 14.99 13.24
C ASP A 231 3.47 15.47 13.28
N LYS A 232 2.66 15.11 12.28
CA LYS A 232 1.23 15.43 12.26
C LYS A 232 0.45 14.65 13.31
N ALA A 233 0.77 13.37 13.52
CA ALA A 233 0.19 12.56 14.58
C ALA A 233 0.54 13.13 15.97
N ARG A 234 1.76 13.64 16.16
CA ARG A 234 2.16 14.35 17.39
C ARG A 234 1.36 15.65 17.55
N GLU A 235 1.25 16.46 16.50
CA GLU A 235 0.46 17.70 16.51
C GLU A 235 -1.01 17.43 16.89
N ILE A 236 -1.63 16.42 16.30
CA ILE A 236 -3.00 16.00 16.61
C ILE A 236 -3.07 15.50 18.06
N ALA A 237 -2.17 14.63 18.50
CA ALA A 237 -2.14 14.14 19.88
C ALA A 237 -2.02 15.27 20.91
N THR A 238 -1.34 16.37 20.56
CA THR A 238 -1.26 17.57 21.41
C THR A 238 -2.48 18.50 21.33
N ASN A 239 -3.23 18.48 20.22
CA ASN A 239 -4.31 19.43 19.93
C ASN A 239 -5.73 18.87 20.15
N VAL A 240 -5.93 17.57 20.36
CA VAL A 240 -7.25 17.02 20.73
C VAL A 240 -7.54 17.31 22.21
N GLN A 241 -7.95 18.54 22.49
CA GLN A 241 -8.69 18.92 23.70
C GLN A 241 -10.10 19.37 23.30
N GLY A 242 -11.04 18.42 23.25
CA GLY A 242 -12.46 18.72 23.11
C GLY A 242 -13.29 17.50 22.68
N PRO A 243 -14.12 16.91 23.56
CA PRO A 243 -15.08 15.91 23.14
C PRO A 243 -16.24 16.58 22.39
N PHE A 244 -16.52 16.12 21.16
CA PHE A 244 -17.82 16.35 20.55
C PHE A 244 -18.92 15.67 21.39
N PRO A 245 -20.16 16.17 21.40
CA PRO A 245 -21.25 15.56 22.18
C PRO A 245 -21.53 14.14 21.68
N ALA A 246 -21.20 13.14 22.50
CA ALA A 246 -21.24 11.71 22.17
C ALA A 246 -22.61 11.18 21.68
N TRP A 247 -23.69 11.93 21.87
CA TRP A 247 -25.05 11.51 21.52
C TRP A 247 -25.42 11.82 20.06
N GLU A 248 -24.93 12.90 19.45
CA GLU A 248 -25.19 13.20 18.03
C GLU A 248 -24.41 12.28 17.10
N TYR A 249 -23.26 11.78 17.57
CA TYR A 249 -22.37 10.90 16.84
C TYR A 249 -22.95 9.48 16.69
N ARG A 250 -23.63 8.97 17.74
CA ARG A 250 -24.27 7.65 17.72
C ARG A 250 -25.34 7.52 16.64
N PHE A 251 -26.15 8.55 16.40
CA PHE A 251 -27.22 8.49 15.39
C PHE A 251 -26.68 8.31 13.97
N VAL A 252 -25.58 8.98 13.65
CA VAL A 252 -24.94 8.92 12.33
C VAL A 252 -24.19 7.60 12.17
N GLN A 253 -23.50 7.17 13.23
CA GLN A 253 -22.83 5.89 13.30
C GLN A 253 -23.82 4.74 13.13
N ASP A 254 -24.96 4.73 13.83
CA ASP A 254 -25.94 3.65 13.75
C ASP A 254 -26.58 3.59 12.35
N ASN A 255 -26.95 4.73 11.75
CA ASN A 255 -27.57 4.76 10.42
C ASN A 255 -26.59 4.41 9.28
N LEU A 256 -25.37 4.96 9.28
CA LEU A 256 -24.40 4.69 8.21
C LEU A 256 -23.71 3.35 8.39
N SER A 257 -23.37 2.94 9.62
CA SER A 257 -22.63 1.70 9.84
C SER A 257 -23.48 0.44 9.73
N THR A 258 -24.77 0.48 10.10
CA THR A 258 -25.60 -0.74 10.13
C THR A 258 -26.56 -0.88 8.95
N GLN A 259 -26.98 0.21 8.30
CA GLN A 259 -28.03 0.13 7.27
C GLN A 259 -27.57 0.47 5.85
N GLN A 260 -26.45 1.18 5.69
CA GLN A 260 -26.00 1.65 4.39
C GLN A 260 -24.77 0.88 3.91
N SER A 261 -24.80 0.46 2.65
CA SER A 261 -23.67 -0.18 2.00
C SER A 261 -22.76 0.86 1.37
N PHE A 262 -21.56 1.02 1.90
CA PHE A 262 -20.55 1.90 1.31
C PHE A 262 -19.14 1.33 1.48
N LEU A 263 -18.23 1.83 0.65
CA LEU A 263 -16.80 1.57 0.74
C LEU A 263 -16.00 2.86 0.66
N LEU A 264 -14.79 2.81 1.21
CA LEU A 264 -13.76 3.84 1.09
C LEU A 264 -12.56 3.21 0.39
N ALA A 265 -11.98 3.94 -0.55
CA ALA A 265 -10.86 3.49 -1.36
C ALA A 265 -9.90 4.64 -1.65
N ASP A 266 -8.69 4.31 -2.10
CA ASP A 266 -7.74 5.31 -2.58
C ASP A 266 -8.27 5.95 -3.87
N CYS A 267 -7.98 7.24 -4.07
CA CYS A 267 -8.24 7.90 -5.36
C CYS A 267 -7.31 7.41 -6.50
N GLY A 268 -6.32 6.57 -6.20
CA GLY A 268 -5.47 5.93 -7.20
C GLY A 268 -6.26 4.89 -8.00
N LEU A 269 -6.90 5.33 -9.09
CA LEU A 269 -7.63 4.44 -9.98
C LEU A 269 -6.68 3.75 -10.96
N THR A 270 -6.68 2.43 -10.95
CA THR A 270 -5.97 1.57 -11.89
C THR A 270 -6.96 0.93 -12.87
N ASP A 271 -6.47 0.23 -13.89
CA ASP A 271 -7.33 -0.60 -14.74
C ASP A 271 -7.98 -1.75 -13.95
N ASP A 272 -7.40 -2.16 -12.82
CA ASP A 272 -7.96 -3.13 -11.87
C ASP A 272 -8.95 -2.48 -10.87
N GLY A 273 -9.13 -1.15 -10.93
CA GLY A 273 -10.07 -0.38 -10.12
C GLY A 273 -9.40 0.42 -9.01
N VAL A 274 -10.16 0.75 -7.96
CA VAL A 274 -9.67 1.46 -6.77
C VAL A 274 -9.23 0.46 -5.69
N THR A 275 -8.18 0.81 -4.95
CA THR A 275 -7.70 0.02 -3.80
C THR A 275 -8.64 0.20 -2.62
N LEU A 276 -9.34 -0.87 -2.22
CA LEU A 276 -10.26 -0.81 -1.08
C LEU A 276 -9.50 -0.64 0.23
N ARG A 277 -9.96 0.29 1.07
CA ARG A 277 -9.39 0.57 2.39
C ARG A 277 -10.36 0.25 3.51
N TYR A 278 -11.65 0.50 3.30
CA TYR A 278 -12.70 0.21 4.27
C TYR A 278 -14.00 -0.18 3.58
N THR A 279 -14.77 -1.07 4.19
CA THR A 279 -16.13 -1.42 3.77
C THR A 279 -17.05 -1.43 4.97
N SER A 280 -18.24 -0.87 4.81
CA SER A 280 -19.24 -0.89 5.88
C SER A 280 -19.79 -2.31 6.13
N PRO A 281 -20.35 -2.57 7.33
CA PRO A 281 -21.14 -3.79 7.56
C PRO A 281 -22.26 -3.98 6.54
N GLY A 282 -22.99 -2.91 6.20
CA GLY A 282 -24.03 -2.97 5.16
C GLY A 282 -23.49 -3.38 3.78
N PHE A 283 -22.23 -3.07 3.47
CA PHE A 283 -21.57 -3.56 2.26
C PHE A 283 -21.28 -5.06 2.35
N CYS A 284 -20.73 -5.52 3.47
CA CYS A 284 -20.50 -6.95 3.71
C CYS A 284 -21.81 -7.74 3.58
N ASP A 285 -22.92 -7.23 4.12
CA ASP A 285 -24.24 -7.85 4.04
C ASP A 285 -24.81 -7.83 2.61
N LEU A 286 -24.69 -6.70 1.90
CA LEU A 286 -25.21 -6.56 0.55
C LEU A 286 -24.53 -7.55 -0.42
N PHE A 287 -23.22 -7.73 -0.30
CA PHE A 287 -22.41 -8.58 -1.17
C PHE A 287 -22.18 -10.00 -0.63
N GLU A 288 -22.65 -10.29 0.59
CA GLU A 288 -22.47 -11.56 1.31
C GLU A 288 -20.99 -11.94 1.44
N LEU A 289 -20.20 -10.98 1.89
CA LEU A 289 -18.74 -11.08 2.11
C LEU A 289 -18.41 -10.90 3.59
N LYS A 290 -17.33 -11.53 4.04
CA LYS A 290 -16.78 -11.25 5.37
C LYS A 290 -15.81 -10.08 5.29
N SER A 291 -15.77 -9.22 6.30
CA SER A 291 -14.81 -8.10 6.35
C SER A 291 -13.35 -8.57 6.24
N SER A 292 -13.04 -9.79 6.73
CA SER A 292 -11.72 -10.42 6.60
C SER A 292 -11.35 -10.78 5.15
N GLU A 293 -12.33 -11.03 4.27
CA GLU A 293 -12.09 -11.35 2.86
C GLU A 293 -11.75 -10.10 2.03
N ILE A 294 -11.99 -8.92 2.60
CA ILE A 294 -11.80 -7.60 1.99
C ILE A 294 -10.48 -6.97 2.45
N ALA A 295 -10.06 -7.24 3.70
CA ALA A 295 -8.89 -6.63 4.34
C ALA A 295 -7.53 -6.91 3.67
N VAL A 296 -7.43 -7.92 2.80
CA VAL A 296 -6.18 -8.31 2.13
C VAL A 296 -6.07 -7.62 0.77
N THR A 297 -5.73 -6.32 0.75
CA THR A 297 -5.25 -5.56 -0.44
C THR A 297 -5.92 -5.93 -1.77
N ARG A 298 -7.26 -5.89 -1.84
CA ARG A 298 -7.98 -6.19 -3.09
C ARG A 298 -8.42 -4.90 -3.76
N TYR A 299 -8.18 -4.83 -5.06
CA TYR A 299 -8.86 -3.86 -5.90
C TYR A 299 -10.35 -4.17 -5.93
N CYS A 300 -11.21 -3.15 -6.00
CA CYS A 300 -12.66 -3.32 -5.96
C CYS A 300 -13.18 -4.35 -6.98
N GLN A 301 -12.52 -4.47 -8.14
CA GLN A 301 -12.92 -5.42 -9.18
C GLN A 301 -12.71 -6.89 -8.84
N GLN A 302 -11.73 -7.18 -7.98
CA GLN A 302 -11.45 -8.54 -7.53
C GLN A 302 -12.47 -9.03 -6.49
N VAL A 303 -13.22 -8.11 -5.89
CA VAL A 303 -14.18 -8.40 -4.83
C VAL A 303 -15.61 -8.35 -5.35
N ILE A 304 -15.97 -7.31 -6.10
CA ILE A 304 -17.38 -7.04 -6.48
C ILE A 304 -17.57 -6.60 -7.93
N GLY A 305 -16.51 -6.57 -8.75
CA GLY A 305 -16.56 -6.05 -10.12
C GLY A 305 -16.40 -7.10 -11.22
N TYR A 306 -15.88 -6.65 -12.37
CA TYR A 306 -15.85 -7.40 -13.62
C TYR A 306 -15.19 -8.78 -13.50
N HIS A 307 -14.09 -8.91 -12.74
CA HIS A 307 -13.38 -10.18 -12.61
C HIS A 307 -14.21 -11.28 -11.95
N VAL A 308 -14.95 -10.94 -10.89
CA VAL A 308 -15.80 -11.92 -10.18
C VAL A 308 -16.97 -12.34 -11.05
N ILE A 309 -17.57 -11.40 -11.77
CA ILE A 309 -18.68 -11.68 -12.70
C ILE A 309 -18.19 -12.53 -13.87
N ARG A 310 -17.02 -12.20 -14.44
CA ARG A 310 -16.42 -12.96 -15.55
C ARG A 310 -16.13 -14.40 -15.16
N LYS A 311 -15.68 -14.66 -13.93
CA LYS A 311 -15.50 -16.05 -13.42
C LYS A 311 -16.81 -16.84 -13.36
N ASN A 312 -17.94 -16.16 -13.21
CA ASN A 312 -19.27 -16.74 -13.10
C ASN A 312 -20.16 -16.46 -14.33
N ILE A 313 -19.56 -16.12 -15.48
CA ILE A 313 -20.29 -15.64 -16.65
C ILE A 313 -21.28 -16.66 -17.21
N VAL A 314 -20.98 -17.96 -17.11
CA VAL A 314 -21.88 -19.04 -17.58
C VAL A 314 -23.19 -19.04 -16.77
N THR A 315 -23.11 -18.84 -15.46
CA THR A 315 -24.29 -18.72 -14.58
C THR A 315 -25.10 -17.47 -14.94
N LEU A 316 -24.42 -16.35 -15.21
CA LEU A 316 -25.07 -15.11 -15.66
C LEU A 316 -25.81 -15.34 -16.99
N THR A 317 -25.16 -15.96 -17.98
CA THR A 317 -25.74 -16.32 -19.28
C THR A 317 -27.00 -17.16 -19.13
N ALA A 318 -26.95 -18.20 -18.29
CA ALA A 318 -28.12 -19.02 -18.00
C ALA A 318 -29.25 -18.22 -17.33
N GLN A 319 -28.93 -17.31 -16.41
CA GLN A 319 -29.91 -16.47 -15.72
C GLN A 319 -30.63 -15.49 -16.66
N VAL A 320 -29.91 -14.91 -17.63
CA VAL A 320 -30.48 -13.87 -18.51
C VAL A 320 -31.04 -14.41 -19.82
N GLY A 321 -30.66 -15.62 -20.22
CA GLY A 321 -31.11 -16.25 -21.46
C GLY A 321 -30.56 -15.58 -22.72
N MET A 322 -29.31 -15.11 -22.68
CA MET A 322 -28.58 -14.52 -23.80
C MET A 322 -27.46 -15.44 -24.26
N ASP A 323 -26.86 -15.20 -25.42
CA ASP A 323 -25.65 -15.90 -25.83
C ASP A 323 -24.45 -15.51 -24.96
N LEU A 324 -23.48 -16.42 -24.79
CA LEU A 324 -22.32 -16.19 -23.94
C LEU A 324 -21.43 -15.04 -24.42
N GLU A 325 -21.20 -14.93 -25.72
CA GLU A 325 -20.38 -13.84 -26.30
C GLU A 325 -21.13 -12.51 -26.19
N GLU A 326 -22.45 -12.53 -26.41
CA GLU A 326 -23.29 -11.36 -26.22
C GLU A 326 -23.27 -10.85 -24.77
N VAL A 327 -23.37 -11.74 -23.77
CA VAL A 327 -23.23 -11.37 -22.35
C VAL A 327 -21.85 -10.79 -22.07
N ARG A 328 -20.79 -11.34 -22.66
CA ARG A 328 -19.41 -10.87 -22.45
C ARG A 328 -19.22 -9.46 -22.97
N ASP A 329 -19.71 -9.16 -24.17
CA ASP A 329 -19.61 -7.83 -24.78
C ASP A 329 -20.43 -6.80 -24.01
N ARG A 330 -21.69 -7.13 -23.67
CA ARG A 330 -22.56 -6.26 -22.86
C ARG A 330 -21.98 -5.99 -21.47
N LEU A 331 -21.45 -7.03 -20.82
CA LEU A 331 -20.80 -6.89 -19.51
C LEU A 331 -19.58 -5.96 -19.58
N ARG A 332 -18.75 -6.10 -20.62
CA ARG A 332 -17.61 -5.22 -20.83
C ARG A 332 -18.06 -3.76 -21.00
N PHE A 333 -19.14 -3.53 -21.76
CA PHE A 333 -19.70 -2.20 -21.94
C PHE A 333 -20.19 -1.57 -20.63
N VAL A 334 -20.96 -2.30 -19.80
CA VAL A 334 -21.37 -1.83 -18.46
C VAL A 334 -20.14 -1.47 -17.62
N TYR A 335 -19.12 -2.31 -17.65
CA TYR A 335 -17.90 -2.10 -16.88
C TYR A 335 -17.11 -0.86 -17.34
N ASP A 336 -16.90 -0.71 -18.65
CA ASP A 336 -16.20 0.45 -19.21
C ASP A 336 -16.96 1.76 -18.89
N PHE A 337 -18.29 1.72 -18.87
CA PHE A 337 -19.13 2.84 -18.43
C PHE A 337 -18.91 3.19 -16.94
N VAL A 338 -19.00 2.20 -16.04
CA VAL A 338 -18.77 2.41 -14.60
C VAL A 338 -17.35 2.93 -14.34
N LEU A 339 -16.36 2.39 -15.03
CA LEU A 339 -14.96 2.84 -14.91
C LEU A 339 -14.79 4.26 -15.45
N GLY A 340 -15.46 4.62 -16.55
CA GLY A 340 -15.48 5.98 -17.09
C GLY A 340 -16.03 6.99 -16.10
N GLU A 341 -17.16 6.68 -15.45
CA GLU A 341 -17.76 7.52 -14.41
C GLU A 341 -16.87 7.64 -13.16
N ALA A 342 -16.24 6.54 -12.74
CA ALA A 342 -15.26 6.57 -11.65
C ALA A 342 -14.04 7.43 -12.02
N LYS A 343 -13.51 7.31 -13.26
CA LYS A 343 -12.41 8.14 -13.79
C LYS A 343 -12.79 9.62 -13.81
N ALA A 344 -14.00 9.96 -14.27
CA ALA A 344 -14.49 11.33 -14.29
C ALA A 344 -14.62 11.90 -12.88
N THR A 345 -15.11 11.09 -11.93
CA THR A 345 -15.24 11.49 -10.52
C THR A 345 -13.88 11.73 -9.87
N VAL A 346 -12.93 10.82 -10.06
CA VAL A 346 -11.55 10.98 -9.56
C VAL A 346 -10.84 12.14 -10.25
N GLY A 347 -11.01 12.30 -11.57
CA GLY A 347 -10.41 13.40 -12.34
C GLY A 347 -10.94 14.78 -11.96
N SER A 348 -12.12 14.85 -11.32
CA SER A 348 -12.65 16.09 -10.76
C SER A 348 -12.03 16.50 -9.42
N TRP A 349 -10.96 15.82 -8.97
CA TRP A 349 -10.25 16.04 -7.71
C TRP A 349 -9.91 17.52 -7.44
N ASP A 350 -9.54 18.29 -8.46
CA ASP A 350 -9.22 19.72 -8.30
C ASP A 350 -10.43 20.56 -7.83
N ARG A 351 -11.65 20.00 -7.87
CA ARG A 351 -12.91 20.59 -7.41
C ARG A 351 -13.81 19.55 -6.74
N PRO A 352 -13.41 18.98 -5.58
CA PRO A 352 -14.06 17.81 -4.98
C PRO A 352 -15.52 18.03 -4.56
N SER A 353 -15.91 19.30 -4.34
CA SER A 353 -17.25 19.66 -3.84
C SER A 353 -18.34 19.71 -4.90
N ARG A 354 -18.03 19.51 -6.20
CA ARG A 354 -19.00 19.77 -7.28
C ARG A 354 -19.37 18.58 -8.14
N HIS A 355 -18.66 17.46 -8.04
CA HIS A 355 -18.93 16.32 -8.91
C HIS A 355 -19.25 15.08 -8.09
N LEU A 356 -20.46 14.56 -8.33
CA LEU A 356 -20.90 13.33 -7.73
C LEU A 356 -21.21 12.32 -8.82
N GLY A 357 -20.27 11.40 -9.04
CA GLY A 357 -20.40 10.33 -10.01
C GLY A 357 -21.63 9.47 -9.75
N PHE A 358 -22.18 8.91 -10.82
CA PHE A 358 -23.29 7.98 -10.74
C PHE A 358 -23.17 6.92 -11.82
N ALA A 359 -23.32 5.65 -11.44
CA ALA A 359 -23.36 4.56 -12.40
C ALA A 359 -24.30 3.44 -11.94
N LEU A 360 -24.75 2.63 -12.88
CA LEU A 360 -25.39 1.34 -12.62
C LEU A 360 -24.37 0.23 -12.87
N GLY A 361 -24.01 -0.48 -11.81
CA GLY A 361 -23.12 -1.63 -11.88
C GLY A 361 -23.89 -2.94 -11.87
N LEU A 362 -23.38 -3.93 -12.61
CA LEU A 362 -23.72 -5.32 -12.33
C LEU A 362 -22.83 -5.83 -11.20
N CYS A 363 -23.42 -6.53 -10.24
CA CYS A 363 -22.74 -7.07 -9.06
C CYS A 363 -23.07 -8.56 -8.87
N TYR A 364 -22.26 -9.24 -8.05
CA TYR A 364 -22.38 -10.66 -7.74
C TYR A 364 -22.28 -10.87 -6.23
N LYS A 365 -23.20 -11.65 -5.66
CA LYS A 365 -23.16 -12.05 -4.26
C LYS A 365 -22.36 -13.34 -4.13
N ALA A 366 -21.26 -13.29 -3.37
CA ALA A 366 -20.28 -14.37 -3.34
C ALA A 366 -20.84 -15.68 -2.76
N THR A 367 -21.72 -15.59 -1.75
CA THR A 367 -22.25 -16.78 -1.05
C THR A 367 -23.45 -17.39 -1.76
N SER A 368 -24.45 -16.58 -2.13
CA SER A 368 -25.67 -17.05 -2.80
C SER A 368 -25.50 -17.29 -4.30
N GLY A 369 -24.44 -16.75 -4.91
CA GLY A 369 -24.20 -16.84 -6.35
C GLY A 369 -25.18 -16.02 -7.21
N ILE A 370 -25.87 -15.05 -6.61
CA ILE A 370 -26.90 -14.24 -7.27
C ILE A 370 -26.29 -13.00 -7.91
N PHE A 371 -26.64 -12.74 -9.17
CA PHE A 371 -26.36 -11.48 -9.84
C PHE A 371 -27.44 -10.44 -9.57
N PHE A 372 -27.05 -9.19 -9.36
CA PHE A 372 -27.96 -8.09 -9.08
C PHE A 372 -27.43 -6.76 -9.61
N VAL A 373 -28.33 -5.81 -9.87
CA VAL A 373 -27.97 -4.45 -10.31
C VAL A 373 -27.86 -3.54 -9.10
N CYS A 374 -26.80 -2.74 -9.07
CA CYS A 374 -26.50 -1.82 -7.99
C CYS A 374 -26.36 -0.39 -8.51
N GLU A 375 -26.99 0.56 -7.83
CA GLU A 375 -26.63 1.98 -7.96
C GLU A 375 -25.32 2.25 -7.25
N LEU A 376 -24.45 3.01 -7.92
CA LEU A 376 -23.16 3.45 -7.42
C LEU A 376 -23.15 4.98 -7.38
N SER A 377 -23.26 5.56 -6.19
CA SER A 377 -23.03 7.00 -5.99
C SER A 377 -21.61 7.22 -5.50
N MET A 378 -20.82 7.95 -6.27
CA MET A 378 -19.38 8.09 -6.06
C MET A 378 -19.02 9.52 -5.71
N LEU A 379 -18.25 9.72 -4.65
CA LEU A 379 -17.71 11.01 -4.24
C LEU A 379 -16.23 10.91 -3.97
N VAL A 380 -15.55 12.04 -4.14
CA VAL A 380 -14.12 12.16 -3.93
C VAL A 380 -13.90 13.32 -2.97
N ARG A 381 -13.12 13.07 -1.91
CA ARG A 381 -12.90 14.04 -0.83
C ARG A 381 -11.48 13.96 -0.32
N THR A 382 -11.06 15.06 0.29
CA THR A 382 -9.82 15.15 1.05
C THR A 382 -10.15 15.07 2.53
N GLU A 383 -9.57 14.11 3.23
CA GLU A 383 -9.73 14.05 4.68
C GLU A 383 -9.06 15.30 5.31
N PRO A 384 -9.79 16.11 6.11
CA PRO A 384 -9.33 17.44 6.53
C PRO A 384 -8.03 17.46 7.35
N HIS A 385 -7.74 16.41 8.14
CA HIS A 385 -6.62 16.39 9.07
C HIS A 385 -5.31 15.92 8.41
N THR A 386 -5.41 14.97 7.49
CA THR A 386 -4.28 14.28 6.85
C THR A 386 -4.01 14.80 5.44
N GLY A 387 -4.98 15.49 4.83
CA GLY A 387 -4.90 15.89 3.43
C GLY A 387 -5.04 14.71 2.47
N TRP A 388 -5.44 13.53 2.95
CA TRP A 388 -5.45 12.32 2.13
C TRP A 388 -6.65 12.31 1.18
N PRO A 389 -6.43 12.22 -0.15
CA PRO A 389 -7.47 11.91 -1.10
C PRO A 389 -8.09 10.53 -0.92
N TYR A 390 -9.40 10.49 -0.74
CA TYR A 390 -10.17 9.26 -0.71
C TYR A 390 -11.40 9.31 -1.63
N PHE A 391 -11.72 8.14 -2.16
CA PHE A 391 -12.90 7.84 -2.95
C PHE A 391 -13.90 7.10 -2.07
N ALA A 392 -15.13 7.57 -2.00
CA ALA A 392 -16.22 6.87 -1.33
C ALA A 392 -17.31 6.50 -2.32
N ALA A 393 -17.74 5.24 -2.28
CA ALA A 393 -18.83 4.74 -3.12
C ALA A 393 -19.95 4.14 -2.28
N PHE A 394 -21.16 4.65 -2.49
CA PHE A 394 -22.39 4.19 -1.86
C PHE A 394 -23.13 3.26 -2.82
N HIS A 395 -23.57 2.14 -2.28
CA HIS A 395 -24.17 1.04 -3.03
C HIS A 395 -25.59 0.84 -2.56
N ARG A 396 -26.51 0.74 -3.51
CA ARG A 396 -27.90 0.35 -3.25
C ARG A 396 -28.33 -0.68 -4.27
N SER A 397 -28.86 -1.81 -3.81
CA SER A 397 -29.48 -2.78 -4.72
C SER A 397 -30.74 -2.18 -5.33
N VAL A 398 -30.79 -2.16 -6.65
CA VAL A 398 -31.96 -1.76 -7.43
C VAL A 398 -32.43 -2.91 -8.33
N ALA A 399 -32.10 -4.15 -7.97
CA ALA A 399 -32.45 -5.33 -8.77
C ALA A 399 -33.96 -5.51 -9.01
N HIS A 400 -34.80 -4.93 -8.14
CA HIS A 400 -36.25 -4.90 -8.27
C HIS A 400 -36.75 -3.81 -9.24
N GLU A 401 -35.97 -2.75 -9.45
CA GLU A 401 -36.29 -1.62 -10.34
C GLU A 401 -35.66 -1.81 -11.73
N VAL A 402 -34.42 -2.31 -11.74
CA VAL A 402 -33.60 -2.60 -12.91
C VAL A 402 -33.15 -4.07 -12.83
N PRO A 403 -33.90 -5.00 -13.44
CA PRO A 403 -33.46 -6.39 -13.53
C PRO A 403 -32.14 -6.51 -14.30
N VAL A 404 -31.32 -7.52 -13.95
CA VAL A 404 -30.02 -7.79 -14.62
C VAL A 404 -30.15 -7.85 -16.14
N ARG A 405 -31.21 -8.50 -16.62
CA ARG A 405 -31.51 -8.59 -18.06
C ARG A 405 -31.74 -7.21 -18.70
N ARG A 406 -32.48 -6.31 -18.04
CA ARG A 406 -32.74 -4.94 -18.55
C ARG A 406 -31.45 -4.13 -18.64
N LEU A 407 -30.57 -4.25 -17.65
CA LEU A 407 -29.26 -3.58 -17.67
C LEU A 407 -28.41 -4.07 -18.84
N LEU A 408 -28.29 -5.40 -19.02
CA LEU A 408 -27.52 -5.96 -20.12
C LEU A 408 -28.16 -5.63 -21.47
N GLU A 409 -29.49 -5.67 -21.59
CA GLU A 409 -30.23 -5.25 -22.79
C GLU A 409 -29.89 -3.83 -23.18
N ALA A 410 -29.71 -2.92 -22.22
CA ALA A 410 -29.33 -1.53 -22.49
C ALA A 410 -27.83 -1.31 -22.79
N ALA A 411 -26.97 -2.28 -22.48
CA ALA A 411 -25.52 -2.16 -22.49
C ALA A 411 -24.87 -2.49 -23.85
N TYR A 412 -25.17 -1.66 -24.86
CA TYR A 412 -24.45 -1.66 -26.13
C TYR A 412 -24.40 -0.21 -26.68
N PRO A 413 -23.53 0.10 -27.66
CA PRO A 413 -23.49 1.43 -28.25
C PRO A 413 -24.86 1.87 -28.80
N GLY A 414 -25.46 2.90 -28.21
CA GLY A 414 -26.81 3.37 -28.54
C GLY A 414 -27.96 2.61 -27.87
N GLY A 415 -27.68 1.65 -26.98
CA GLY A 415 -28.67 0.79 -26.31
C GLY A 415 -29.46 1.42 -25.17
N GLY A 416 -29.27 2.71 -24.90
CA GLY A 416 -30.03 3.42 -23.87
C GLY A 416 -29.52 3.23 -22.44
N LEU A 417 -28.32 2.68 -22.22
CA LEU A 417 -27.71 2.61 -20.87
C LEU A 417 -27.68 3.99 -20.21
N GLU A 418 -27.30 5.04 -20.95
CA GLU A 418 -27.29 6.42 -20.47
C GLU A 418 -28.68 6.90 -20.04
N GLN A 419 -29.74 6.53 -20.77
CA GLN A 419 -31.12 6.86 -20.41
C GLN A 419 -31.54 6.12 -19.14
N LEU A 420 -31.20 4.84 -19.02
CA LEU A 420 -31.46 4.04 -17.83
C LEU A 420 -30.72 4.59 -16.60
N VAL A 421 -29.49 5.06 -16.78
CA VAL A 421 -28.71 5.74 -15.73
C VAL A 421 -29.36 7.07 -15.37
N GLN A 422 -29.79 7.89 -16.33
CA GLN A 422 -30.49 9.15 -16.08
C GLN A 422 -31.83 8.95 -15.34
N GLU A 423 -32.61 7.93 -15.72
CA GLU A 423 -33.85 7.55 -15.03
C GLU A 423 -33.60 7.30 -13.54
N GLN A 424 -32.59 6.51 -13.22
CA GLN A 424 -32.22 6.21 -11.83
C GLN A 424 -31.60 7.43 -11.12
N GLN A 425 -30.74 8.18 -11.81
CA GLN A 425 -30.09 9.37 -11.27
C GLN A 425 -31.10 10.45 -10.85
N SER A 426 -32.25 10.56 -11.52
CA SER A 426 -33.30 11.52 -11.13
C SER A 426 -33.87 11.28 -9.72
N ARG A 427 -33.73 10.06 -9.19
CA ARG A 427 -34.17 9.64 -7.85
C ARG A 427 -33.08 9.80 -6.78
N LYS A 428 -31.85 10.12 -7.19
CA LYS A 428 -30.65 10.22 -6.35
C LYS A 428 -30.71 11.28 -5.25
N PRO A 429 -31.25 12.50 -5.47
CA PRO A 429 -31.21 13.56 -4.45
C PRO A 429 -31.87 13.15 -3.13
N SER A 430 -33.02 12.47 -3.20
CA SER A 430 -33.73 12.01 -2.00
C SER A 430 -32.98 10.91 -1.26
N PHE A 431 -32.29 10.01 -1.97
CA PHE A 431 -31.44 8.99 -1.35
C PHE A 431 -30.27 9.64 -0.62
N LEU A 432 -29.53 10.54 -1.27
CA LEU A 432 -28.36 11.17 -0.65
C LEU A 432 -28.73 12.11 0.49
N GLU A 433 -29.88 12.77 0.40
CA GLU A 433 -30.45 13.54 1.49
C GLU A 433 -30.85 12.63 2.66
N SER A 434 -31.42 11.46 2.39
CA SER A 434 -31.81 10.49 3.44
C SER A 434 -30.61 9.92 4.22
N ILE A 435 -29.46 9.76 3.56
CA ILE A 435 -28.19 9.37 4.21
C ILE A 435 -27.38 10.58 4.67
N GLY A 436 -27.95 11.78 4.56
CA GLY A 436 -27.40 13.02 5.06
C GLY A 436 -26.26 13.62 4.26
N ILE A 437 -25.85 13.07 3.11
CA ILE A 437 -24.75 13.59 2.27
C ILE A 437 -25.08 14.96 1.66
N TYR A 438 -26.34 15.15 1.25
CA TYR A 438 -26.86 16.45 0.82
C TYR A 438 -27.81 17.00 1.88
N SER A 439 -27.47 18.14 2.48
CA SER A 439 -28.44 18.95 3.23
C SER A 439 -28.56 20.31 2.53
N ASN A 440 -29.76 20.70 2.13
CA ASN A 440 -30.05 22.01 1.55
C ASN A 440 -29.87 23.18 2.53
N SER A 441 -29.46 22.91 3.78
CA SER A 441 -29.15 23.94 4.76
C SER A 441 -27.69 24.39 4.59
N ASP A 442 -27.48 25.65 4.25
CA ASP A 442 -26.18 26.35 4.13
C ASP A 442 -25.31 26.32 5.42
N SER A 443 -25.75 25.68 6.51
CA SER A 443 -25.21 25.88 7.85
C SER A 443 -24.34 24.75 8.43
N GLY A 444 -23.84 23.80 7.64
CA GLY A 444 -22.82 22.89 8.18
C GLY A 444 -22.47 21.72 7.29
N THR A 445 -21.18 21.34 7.31
CA THR A 445 -20.67 20.09 6.77
C THR A 445 -21.60 18.95 7.19
N SER A 446 -22.13 18.23 6.20
CA SER A 446 -23.00 17.07 6.43
C SER A 446 -22.36 16.13 7.46
N LYS A 447 -23.13 15.73 8.48
CA LYS A 447 -22.68 14.78 9.51
C LYS A 447 -22.21 13.46 8.90
N ALA A 448 -22.80 13.05 7.77
CA ALA A 448 -22.38 11.87 7.04
C ALA A 448 -20.97 12.03 6.46
N LEU A 449 -20.67 13.21 5.90
CA LEU A 449 -19.34 13.52 5.38
C LEU A 449 -18.29 13.53 6.49
N HIS A 450 -18.62 14.07 7.67
CA HIS A 450 -17.74 13.99 8.83
C HIS A 450 -17.47 12.54 9.27
N PHE A 451 -18.51 11.69 9.28
CA PHE A 451 -18.34 10.27 9.59
C PHE A 451 -17.43 9.55 8.57
N LEU A 452 -17.53 9.87 7.28
CA LEU A 452 -16.60 9.36 6.28
C LEU A 452 -15.18 9.85 6.55
N ASP A 453 -15.00 11.15 6.77
CA ASP A 453 -13.69 11.74 7.07
C ASP A 453 -13.06 11.07 8.31
N GLU A 454 -13.83 10.81 9.36
CA GLU A 454 -13.34 10.09 10.55
C GLU A 454 -13.00 8.63 10.25
N LYS A 455 -13.81 7.91 9.46
CA LYS A 455 -13.49 6.52 9.09
C LYS A 455 -12.25 6.43 8.21
N VAL A 456 -12.03 7.41 7.34
CA VAL A 456 -10.79 7.55 6.57
C VAL A 456 -9.63 7.83 7.51
N PHE A 457 -9.80 8.75 8.46
CA PHE A 457 -8.79 9.06 9.46
C PHE A 457 -8.42 7.84 10.33
N ASP A 458 -9.40 7.06 10.78
CA ASP A 458 -9.20 5.80 11.50
C ASP A 458 -8.42 4.79 10.66
N THR A 459 -8.84 4.61 9.40
CA THR A 459 -8.22 3.66 8.46
C THR A 459 -6.79 4.07 8.14
N TRP A 460 -6.58 5.36 7.89
CA TRP A 460 -5.27 5.96 7.72
C TRP A 460 -4.40 5.74 8.95
N THR A 461 -4.92 6.03 10.14
CA THR A 461 -4.18 5.85 11.40
C THR A 461 -3.81 4.39 11.61
N GLY A 462 -4.69 3.45 11.25
CA GLY A 462 -4.41 2.02 11.22
C GLY A 462 -3.26 1.68 10.27
N MET A 463 -3.31 2.18 9.03
CA MET A 463 -2.23 1.98 8.04
C MET A 463 -0.90 2.60 8.48
N VAL A 464 -0.94 3.79 9.07
CA VAL A 464 0.23 4.47 9.60
C VAL A 464 0.82 3.70 10.76
N LYS A 465 -0.01 3.18 11.67
CA LYS A 465 0.44 2.27 12.73
C LYS A 465 1.07 1.04 12.10
N ASP A 466 0.38 0.34 11.21
CA ASP A 466 0.91 -0.87 10.58
C ASP A 466 2.25 -0.59 9.85
N ALA A 467 2.39 0.57 9.20
CA ALA A 467 3.62 0.99 8.52
C ALA A 467 4.75 1.41 9.47
N LEU A 468 4.45 2.17 10.53
CA LEU A 468 5.41 2.60 11.55
C LEU A 468 5.88 1.44 12.44
N TRP A 469 5.00 0.47 12.65
CA TRP A 469 5.26 -0.75 13.39
C TRP A 469 5.72 -1.89 12.47
N THR A 470 5.97 -1.64 11.18
CA THR A 470 6.68 -2.57 10.30
C THR A 470 8.17 -2.55 10.68
N PRO A 471 8.73 -3.63 11.26
CA PRO A 471 10.13 -3.68 11.68
C PRO A 471 11.08 -3.50 10.48
N GLY A 472 12.13 -2.70 10.65
CA GLY A 472 13.15 -2.42 9.61
C GLY A 472 13.26 -0.95 9.14
N LEU A 473 12.38 -0.05 9.62
CA LEU A 473 12.59 1.40 9.57
C LEU A 473 13.32 1.82 10.85
N ASP A 474 14.66 1.75 10.84
CA ASP A 474 15.50 2.34 11.90
C ASP A 474 15.38 3.88 11.85
N LEU A 475 14.28 4.40 12.40
CA LEU A 475 14.10 5.82 12.64
C LEU A 475 14.81 6.19 13.94
N HIS A 476 16.14 6.11 13.94
CA HIS A 476 16.92 6.79 14.97
C HIS A 476 16.86 8.30 14.71
N PRO A 477 16.26 9.12 15.60
CA PRO A 477 16.34 10.56 15.45
C PRO A 477 17.80 10.99 15.57
N ALA A 478 18.26 11.83 14.65
CA ALA A 478 19.50 12.58 14.81
C ALA A 478 19.39 13.44 16.07
N GLN A 479 19.84 12.91 17.21
CA GLN A 479 19.87 13.64 18.46
C GLN A 479 20.95 14.72 18.39
N GLY A 480 20.50 15.97 18.32
CA GLY A 480 21.29 17.13 18.68
C GLY A 480 21.86 16.98 20.10
N ARG A 481 23.16 17.19 20.21
CA ARG A 481 23.98 17.04 21.42
C ARG A 481 23.45 17.88 22.60
N SER A 482 23.29 17.25 23.76
CA SER A 482 23.51 17.89 25.06
C SER A 482 24.29 16.94 25.98
N ARG A 483 25.18 17.50 26.81
CA ARG A 483 26.34 16.87 27.45
C ARG A 483 26.02 16.02 28.70
N SER A 484 26.91 15.03 28.92
CA SER A 484 27.19 14.24 30.14
C SER A 484 26.22 13.07 30.41
N ARG A 485 26.64 11.84 30.74
CA ARG A 485 27.87 11.28 31.32
C ARG A 485 28.26 9.96 30.62
N SER A 486 29.57 9.74 30.55
CA SER A 486 30.27 8.53 30.12
C SER A 486 29.65 7.21 30.63
N MET A 487 29.17 6.38 29.69
CA MET A 487 29.30 4.93 29.75
C MET A 487 30.02 4.48 28.49
N SER A 488 31.02 3.61 28.65
CA SER A 488 31.82 3.04 27.57
C SER A 488 30.96 2.25 26.59
N PRO A 489 31.08 2.46 25.27
CA PRO A 489 30.49 1.56 24.30
C PRO A 489 31.33 0.27 24.30
N GLU A 490 30.78 -0.81 24.84
CA GLU A 490 31.29 -2.15 24.53
C GLU A 490 31.11 -2.35 23.02
N LEU A 491 32.26 -2.51 22.36
CA LEU A 491 32.36 -2.77 20.94
C LEU A 491 31.50 -3.98 20.58
N ILE A 492 30.60 -3.79 19.62
CA ILE A 492 30.05 -4.88 18.81
C ILE A 492 31.27 -5.58 18.18
N PRO A 493 31.52 -6.87 18.46
CA PRO A 493 32.70 -7.55 17.95
C PRO A 493 32.66 -7.67 16.41
N ASP A 494 33.83 -7.54 15.76
CA ASP A 494 34.00 -7.54 14.30
C ASP A 494 33.40 -8.77 13.57
N TRP A 495 33.08 -9.87 14.28
CA TRP A 495 32.41 -11.04 13.70
C TRP A 495 30.91 -10.83 13.46
N ALA A 496 30.23 -9.96 14.22
CA ALA A 496 28.84 -9.58 13.94
C ALA A 496 28.73 -8.80 12.60
N TYR A 497 29.80 -8.09 12.24
CA TYR A 497 29.95 -7.42 10.96
C TYR A 497 30.11 -8.41 9.78
N ALA A 498 30.71 -9.57 10.01
CA ALA A 498 30.87 -10.61 8.99
C ALA A 498 29.54 -11.36 8.69
N LEU A 499 28.69 -11.57 9.71
CA LEU A 499 27.37 -12.19 9.56
C LEU A 499 26.36 -11.28 8.85
N ILE A 500 26.45 -9.95 9.04
CA ILE A 500 25.67 -8.96 8.29
C ILE A 500 26.11 -8.91 6.81
N GLN A 501 27.37 -9.23 6.51
CA GLN A 501 27.91 -9.24 5.14
C GLN A 501 27.66 -10.55 4.38
N GLY A 502 27.46 -11.67 5.06
CA GLY A 502 27.21 -13.00 4.46
C GLY A 502 25.74 -13.37 4.21
N GLY A 503 24.82 -12.41 4.36
CA GLY A 503 23.36 -12.54 4.41
C GLY A 503 22.76 -13.80 3.79
N LEU A 504 21.89 -14.46 4.57
CA LEU A 504 21.06 -15.58 4.11
C LEU A 504 20.41 -15.17 2.78
N SER A 505 20.95 -15.66 1.67
CA SER A 505 20.48 -15.27 0.34
C SER A 505 19.06 -15.80 0.16
N ASP A 506 18.27 -15.19 -0.73
CA ASP A 506 16.92 -15.66 -1.14
C ASP A 506 16.87 -17.17 -1.51
N LYS A 507 18.03 -17.80 -1.72
CA LYS A 507 18.21 -19.20 -2.09
C LYS A 507 18.28 -20.18 -0.93
N GLN A 508 18.43 -19.74 0.33
CA GLN A 508 18.54 -20.66 1.45
C GLN A 508 17.15 -21.08 1.93
N SER A 509 16.98 -22.39 2.15
CA SER A 509 15.73 -22.96 2.62
C SER A 509 15.67 -22.95 4.13
N PHE A 510 14.76 -22.15 4.66
CA PHE A 510 14.39 -22.15 6.08
C PHE A 510 12.90 -21.92 6.31
N THR A 511 12.41 -22.39 7.46
CA THR A 511 11.09 -22.11 8.02
C THR A 511 11.17 -21.61 9.45
N ILE A 512 10.20 -20.80 9.88
CA ILE A 512 10.00 -20.46 11.29
C ILE A 512 8.74 -21.16 11.75
N CYS A 513 8.85 -21.92 12.84
CA CYS A 513 7.76 -22.67 13.41
C CYS A 513 7.47 -22.24 14.85
N ASP A 514 6.22 -22.40 15.25
CA ASP A 514 5.82 -22.25 16.65
C ASP A 514 6.50 -23.33 17.50
N HIS A 515 6.95 -22.97 18.71
CA HIS A 515 7.55 -23.91 19.67
C HIS A 515 6.50 -24.77 20.39
N ASP A 516 5.21 -24.57 20.13
CA ASP A 516 4.14 -25.47 20.59
C ASP A 516 4.26 -26.85 19.93
N LEU A 517 5.19 -27.63 20.47
CA LEU A 517 5.56 -28.97 20.04
C LEU A 517 4.44 -29.94 20.44
N THR A 518 3.63 -30.34 19.46
CA THR A 518 2.67 -31.41 19.62
C THR A 518 3.25 -32.73 19.13
N ASP A 519 2.60 -33.85 19.45
CA ASP A 519 2.92 -35.16 18.87
C ASP A 519 2.81 -35.16 17.33
N GLU A 520 2.16 -34.15 16.75
CA GLU A 520 1.98 -33.96 15.30
C GLU A 520 3.08 -33.09 14.66
N GLY A 521 3.98 -32.48 15.44
CA GLY A 521 5.08 -31.63 14.95
C GLY A 521 4.89 -30.13 15.16
N LEU A 522 5.74 -29.32 14.52
CA LEU A 522 5.79 -27.86 14.73
C LEU A 522 4.96 -27.12 13.69
N THR A 523 4.14 -26.14 14.07
CA THR A 523 3.33 -25.38 13.10
C THR A 523 4.19 -24.39 12.32
N ILE A 524 4.18 -24.43 11.00
CA ILE A 524 4.92 -23.50 10.13
C ILE A 524 4.23 -22.13 10.14
N LEU A 525 4.95 -21.11 10.59
CA LEU A 525 4.49 -19.71 10.62
C LEU A 525 5.11 -18.88 9.49
N TYR A 526 6.24 -19.33 8.96
CA TYR A 526 6.93 -18.72 7.85
C TYR A 526 7.67 -19.76 7.01
N ALA A 527 7.65 -19.57 5.70
CA ALA A 527 8.44 -20.31 4.74
C ALA A 527 9.19 -19.33 3.84
N SER A 528 10.52 -19.46 3.81
CA SER A 528 11.38 -18.65 2.94
C SER A 528 11.18 -18.97 1.45
N PRO A 529 11.58 -18.08 0.53
CA PRO A 529 11.59 -18.38 -0.90
C PRO A 529 12.43 -19.61 -1.23
N GLY A 530 13.62 -19.76 -0.63
CA GLY A 530 14.46 -20.95 -0.82
C GLY A 530 13.78 -22.24 -0.33
N PHE A 531 12.90 -22.16 0.67
CA PHE A 531 12.05 -23.30 1.05
C PHE A 531 11.00 -23.60 -0.01
N CYS A 532 10.33 -22.58 -0.55
CA CYS A 532 9.36 -22.76 -1.62
C CYS A 532 10.03 -23.37 -2.87
N ASP A 533 11.25 -22.94 -3.20
CA ASP A 533 12.06 -23.48 -4.30
C ASP A 533 12.47 -24.93 -4.02
N LEU A 534 12.95 -25.25 -2.81
CA LEU A 534 13.34 -26.61 -2.41
C LEU A 534 12.17 -27.59 -2.50
N PHE A 535 10.97 -27.15 -2.10
CA PHE A 535 9.75 -27.96 -2.07
C PHE A 535 8.90 -27.84 -3.35
N GLU A 536 9.29 -27.01 -4.32
CA GLU A 536 8.54 -26.75 -5.56
C GLU A 536 7.05 -26.40 -5.30
N SER A 537 6.78 -25.62 -4.25
CA SER A 537 5.42 -25.29 -3.79
C SER A 537 5.35 -23.88 -3.22
N ASN A 538 4.14 -23.30 -3.13
CA ASN A 538 3.93 -21.95 -2.63
C ASN A 538 3.91 -21.91 -1.09
N ALA A 539 4.47 -20.86 -0.49
CA ALA A 539 4.45 -20.67 0.96
C ALA A 539 3.05 -20.85 1.59
N SER A 540 1.98 -20.38 0.92
CA SER A 540 0.60 -20.48 1.40
C SER A 540 0.10 -21.91 1.61
N GLU A 541 0.71 -22.89 0.96
CA GLU A 541 0.36 -24.31 1.12
C GLU A 541 0.94 -24.88 2.43
N PHE A 542 1.97 -24.24 2.99
CA PHE A 542 2.65 -24.67 4.21
C PHE A 542 2.24 -23.87 5.45
N LEU A 543 1.83 -22.60 5.30
CA LEU A 543 1.51 -21.76 6.44
C LEU A 543 0.32 -22.32 7.25
N GLY A 544 0.53 -22.50 8.55
CA GLY A 544 -0.44 -23.10 9.47
C GLY A 544 -0.48 -24.63 9.44
N THR A 545 0.28 -25.27 8.55
CA THR A 545 0.46 -26.73 8.55
C THR A 545 1.56 -27.14 9.52
N ARG A 546 1.60 -28.42 9.89
CA ARG A 546 2.66 -28.99 10.72
C ARG A 546 3.87 -29.31 9.86
N CYS A 547 5.08 -28.98 10.31
CA CYS A 547 6.35 -29.29 9.65
C CYS A 547 6.72 -30.78 9.77
N CYS A 548 5.77 -31.63 10.11
CA CYS A 548 5.92 -33.04 9.86
C CYS A 548 5.94 -33.19 8.33
N TYR A 549 7.09 -33.60 7.78
CA TYR A 549 7.22 -33.96 6.37
C TYR A 549 6.48 -35.28 6.12
N GLN A 550 5.19 -35.29 6.44
CA GLN A 550 4.33 -36.43 6.29
C GLN A 550 4.15 -36.64 4.81
N CYS A 551 4.80 -37.68 4.33
CA CYS A 551 4.39 -38.29 3.10
C CYS A 551 2.92 -38.69 3.25
N ASP A 552 2.05 -38.10 2.44
CA ASP A 552 0.67 -38.55 2.39
C ASP A 552 0.60 -40.02 1.91
N ALA A 553 -0.58 -40.64 2.00
CA ALA A 553 -0.75 -42.03 1.60
C ALA A 553 -0.30 -42.33 0.16
N SER A 554 -0.38 -41.34 -0.74
CA SER A 554 0.09 -41.49 -2.12
C SER A 554 1.62 -41.49 -2.21
N GLN A 555 2.29 -40.64 -1.43
CA GLN A 555 3.74 -40.56 -1.35
C GLN A 555 4.35 -41.79 -0.68
N ILE A 556 3.69 -42.33 0.35
CA ILE A 556 4.08 -43.61 0.98
C ILE A 556 3.98 -44.74 -0.05
N ALA A 557 2.92 -44.76 -0.88
CA ALA A 557 2.77 -45.76 -1.94
C ALA A 557 3.87 -45.64 -3.01
N ILE A 558 4.25 -44.41 -3.41
CA ILE A 558 5.37 -44.17 -4.33
C ILE A 558 6.68 -44.67 -3.73
N ALA A 559 6.94 -44.37 -2.45
CA ALA A 559 8.13 -44.84 -1.76
C ALA A 559 8.16 -46.38 -1.68
N ALA A 560 7.01 -47.01 -1.42
CA ALA A 560 6.85 -48.46 -1.32
C ALA A 560 7.21 -49.14 -2.65
N ASP A 561 6.64 -48.64 -3.74
CA ASP A 561 6.88 -49.17 -5.09
C ASP A 561 8.34 -48.97 -5.52
N THR A 562 8.88 -47.76 -5.30
CA THR A 562 10.26 -47.40 -5.68
C THR A 562 11.31 -48.24 -4.95
N LEU A 563 11.03 -48.62 -3.70
CA LEU A 563 12.02 -49.27 -2.83
C LEU A 563 11.78 -50.78 -2.68
N GLY A 564 10.64 -51.30 -3.15
CA GLY A 564 10.22 -52.68 -2.93
C GLY A 564 9.98 -52.98 -1.44
N MET A 565 9.47 -52.00 -0.69
CA MET A 565 9.17 -52.12 0.73
C MET A 565 7.66 -52.12 0.97
N GLY A 566 7.20 -52.71 2.08
CA GLY A 566 5.79 -52.66 2.44
C GLY A 566 5.35 -51.23 2.81
N ILE A 567 4.13 -50.84 2.44
CA ILE A 567 3.54 -49.53 2.83
C ILE A 567 3.58 -49.34 4.36
N GLN A 568 3.19 -50.38 5.11
CA GLN A 568 3.23 -50.35 6.58
C GLN A 568 4.66 -50.20 7.12
N GLU A 569 5.62 -50.85 6.49
CA GLU A 569 7.03 -50.77 6.89
C GLU A 569 7.59 -49.36 6.68
N ILE A 570 7.23 -48.69 5.58
CA ILE A 570 7.60 -47.29 5.35
C ILE A 570 6.92 -46.38 6.38
N ASP A 571 5.62 -46.56 6.64
CA ASP A 571 4.90 -45.76 7.63
C ASP A 571 5.53 -45.87 9.02
N GLU A 572 5.88 -47.07 9.47
CA GLU A 572 6.56 -47.29 10.76
C GLU A 572 7.92 -46.57 10.83
N ARG A 573 8.68 -46.54 9.72
CA ARG A 573 9.97 -45.85 9.61
C ARG A 573 9.80 -44.32 9.57
N LEU A 574 8.77 -43.81 8.89
CA LEU A 574 8.42 -42.40 8.89
C LEU A 574 8.02 -41.93 10.30
N GLN A 575 7.21 -42.71 11.01
CA GLN A 575 6.84 -42.44 12.40
C GLN A 575 8.06 -42.45 13.33
N PHE A 576 9.03 -43.34 13.11
CA PHE A 576 10.29 -43.34 13.85
C PHE A 576 11.08 -42.05 13.64
N MET A 577 11.26 -41.61 12.38
CA MET A 577 11.94 -40.35 12.07
C MET A 577 11.21 -39.15 12.65
N HIS A 578 9.88 -39.15 12.62
CA HIS A 578 9.05 -38.09 13.21
C HIS A 578 9.26 -37.99 14.74
N ARG A 579 9.25 -39.13 15.44
CA ARG A 579 9.55 -39.15 16.89
C ARG A 579 10.97 -38.64 17.19
N HIS A 580 11.94 -39.01 16.36
CA HIS A 580 13.31 -38.48 16.48
C HIS A 580 13.34 -36.97 16.26
N PHE A 581 12.68 -36.46 15.23
CA PHE A 581 12.57 -35.03 14.93
C PHE A 581 11.93 -34.23 16.08
N VAL A 582 10.81 -34.71 16.63
CA VAL A 582 10.14 -34.09 17.77
C VAL A 582 11.06 -34.06 19.00
N LYS A 583 11.80 -35.14 19.26
CA LYS A 583 12.82 -35.17 20.32
C LYS A 583 13.91 -34.12 20.08
N GLN A 584 14.43 -34.01 18.86
CA GLN A 584 15.46 -33.03 18.49
C GLN A 584 14.96 -31.58 18.59
N ALA A 585 13.68 -31.33 18.37
CA ALA A 585 13.08 -30.00 18.52
C ALA A 585 13.06 -29.49 19.97
N THR A 586 13.22 -30.38 20.96
CA THR A 586 13.34 -29.99 22.38
C THR A 586 14.76 -29.57 22.77
N GLU A 587 15.75 -29.86 21.92
CA GLU A 587 17.13 -29.44 22.14
C GLU A 587 17.28 -27.98 21.71
N GLN A 588 18.21 -27.25 22.33
CA GLN A 588 18.52 -25.88 21.91
C GLN A 588 18.94 -25.85 20.43
N VAL A 589 19.66 -26.89 20.02
CA VAL A 589 20.15 -27.10 18.68
C VAL A 589 20.00 -28.58 18.32
N GLY A 590 18.95 -28.90 17.57
CA GLY A 590 18.65 -30.24 17.11
C GLY A 590 19.10 -30.49 15.66
N PHE A 591 19.27 -31.76 15.30
CA PHE A 591 19.49 -32.15 13.90
C PHE A 591 18.73 -33.42 13.56
N SER A 592 18.05 -33.45 12.42
CA SER A 592 17.32 -34.64 11.96
C SER A 592 17.42 -34.81 10.45
N LEU A 593 17.34 -36.07 10.00
CA LEU A 593 17.12 -36.43 8.61
C LEU A 593 15.65 -36.81 8.43
N LEU A 594 15.06 -36.39 7.32
CA LEU A 594 13.64 -36.50 7.05
C LEU A 594 13.45 -36.95 5.60
N LEU A 595 12.41 -37.75 5.35
CA LEU A 595 11.95 -37.99 4.00
C LEU A 595 10.91 -36.92 3.66
N ALA A 596 11.10 -36.21 2.55
CA ALA A 596 10.22 -35.15 2.10
C ALA A 596 9.82 -35.36 0.64
N CYS A 597 8.78 -34.65 0.20
CA CYS A 597 8.29 -34.69 -1.17
C CYS A 597 8.17 -33.28 -1.73
N LYS A 598 8.66 -33.08 -2.96
CA LYS A 598 8.47 -31.85 -3.73
C LYS A 598 7.05 -31.79 -4.29
N GLY A 599 6.59 -30.61 -4.69
CA GLY A 599 5.31 -30.40 -5.36
C GLY A 599 5.14 -31.22 -6.65
N SER A 600 6.24 -31.63 -7.29
CA SER A 600 6.24 -32.57 -8.42
C SER A 600 5.93 -34.03 -8.06
N GLY A 601 5.88 -34.39 -6.78
CA GLY A 601 5.78 -35.78 -6.32
C GLY A 601 7.14 -36.47 -6.14
N THR A 602 8.25 -35.77 -6.38
CA THR A 602 9.60 -36.32 -6.24
C THR A 602 9.98 -36.42 -4.76
N LEU A 603 10.32 -37.62 -4.30
CA LEU A 603 10.85 -37.85 -2.95
C LEU A 603 12.32 -37.44 -2.86
N PHE A 604 12.71 -36.87 -1.72
CA PHE A 604 14.08 -36.46 -1.43
C PHE A 604 14.39 -36.56 0.06
N VAL A 605 15.67 -36.69 0.41
CA VAL A 605 16.13 -36.67 1.80
C VAL A 605 16.46 -35.25 2.21
N CYS A 606 15.73 -34.75 3.21
CA CYS A 606 15.89 -33.41 3.76
C CYS A 606 16.71 -33.50 5.06
N ALA A 607 17.85 -32.81 5.11
CA ALA A 607 18.54 -32.57 6.37
C ALA A 607 18.01 -31.27 6.99
N ALA A 608 17.54 -31.38 8.24
CA ALA A 608 16.96 -30.27 8.98
C ALA A 608 17.80 -29.95 10.23
N THR A 609 18.27 -28.71 10.31
CA THR A 609 18.79 -28.13 11.56
C THR A 609 17.65 -27.45 12.29
N LEU A 610 17.48 -27.73 13.57
CA LEU A 610 16.50 -27.07 14.42
C LEU A 610 17.22 -26.17 15.41
N MET A 611 16.83 -24.91 15.49
CA MET A 611 17.36 -23.96 16.47
C MET A 611 16.19 -23.41 17.27
N SER A 612 16.19 -23.67 18.58
CA SER A 612 15.19 -23.13 19.49
C SER A 612 15.61 -21.72 19.91
N HIS A 613 14.65 -20.80 19.81
CA HIS A 613 14.84 -19.39 20.09
C HIS A 613 13.78 -18.91 21.08
N THR A 614 14.14 -17.90 21.85
CA THR A 614 13.20 -17.11 22.65
C THR A 614 13.36 -15.66 22.23
N GLU A 615 12.28 -15.07 21.72
CA GLU A 615 12.24 -13.65 21.39
C GLU A 615 12.30 -12.84 22.69
N GLN A 616 13.25 -11.91 22.80
CA GLN A 616 13.60 -11.27 24.07
C GLN A 616 12.51 -10.32 24.58
N ALA A 617 11.79 -9.65 23.69
CA ALA A 617 10.79 -8.65 24.07
C ALA A 617 9.48 -9.28 24.57
N THR A 618 9.12 -10.44 24.03
CA THR A 618 7.79 -11.07 24.20
C THR A 618 7.85 -12.36 24.99
N GLY A 619 9.04 -12.96 25.11
CA GLY A 619 9.22 -14.29 25.68
C GLY A 619 8.68 -15.41 24.78
N TRP A 620 8.26 -15.10 23.55
CA TRP A 620 7.74 -16.09 22.62
C TRP A 620 8.85 -17.06 22.20
N GLN A 621 8.56 -18.35 22.33
CA GLN A 621 9.45 -19.42 21.91
C GLN A 621 9.11 -19.85 20.49
N TYR A 622 10.11 -19.98 19.64
CA TYR A 622 9.95 -20.45 18.27
C TYR A 622 11.14 -21.31 17.85
N ILE A 623 10.96 -22.10 16.79
CA ILE A 623 12.01 -22.93 16.22
C ILE A 623 12.28 -22.50 14.79
N THR A 624 13.53 -22.20 14.48
CA THR A 624 13.97 -22.00 13.10
C THR A 624 14.48 -23.33 12.56
N LEU A 625 13.98 -23.73 11.40
CA LEU A 625 14.47 -24.90 10.69
C LEU A 625 15.25 -24.46 9.46
N LEU A 626 16.50 -24.91 9.35
CA LEU A 626 17.28 -24.81 8.10
C LEU A 626 17.21 -26.15 7.39
N GLN A 627 16.74 -26.14 6.14
CA GLN A 627 16.56 -27.34 5.33
C GLN A 627 17.54 -27.38 4.15
N MET A 628 17.93 -28.59 3.77
CA MET A 628 18.68 -28.83 2.54
C MET A 628 18.36 -30.21 1.94
N ASP A 629 18.34 -30.29 0.61
CA ASP A 629 18.31 -31.56 -0.11
C ASP A 629 19.67 -32.24 0.02
N VAL A 630 19.71 -33.42 0.62
CA VAL A 630 20.92 -34.25 0.78
C VAL A 630 20.74 -35.64 0.19
N THR A 631 19.87 -35.77 -0.82
CA THR A 631 19.52 -37.05 -1.44
C THR A 631 20.73 -37.72 -2.09
N ASP A 632 21.65 -36.93 -2.64
CA ASP A 632 22.85 -37.43 -3.30
C ASP A 632 23.86 -38.01 -2.28
N GLU A 633 23.90 -37.47 -1.06
CA GLU A 633 24.76 -37.94 0.03
C GLU A 633 24.11 -39.08 0.84
N VAL A 634 22.80 -38.98 1.06
CA VAL A 634 22.01 -39.95 1.81
C VAL A 634 20.85 -40.40 0.93
N GLY A 635 21.06 -41.49 0.21
CA GLY A 635 20.00 -42.09 -0.60
C GLY A 635 18.79 -42.50 0.24
N ILE A 636 17.58 -42.36 -0.32
CA ILE A 636 16.30 -42.64 0.34
C ILE A 636 16.26 -44.05 0.96
N ARG A 637 16.76 -45.06 0.24
CA ARG A 637 16.86 -46.45 0.75
C ARG A 637 17.70 -46.53 2.03
N LYS A 638 18.88 -45.90 2.04
CA LYS A 638 19.80 -45.88 3.18
C LYS A 638 19.16 -45.18 4.38
N LEU A 639 18.47 -44.06 4.16
CA LEU A 639 17.73 -43.36 5.20
C LEU A 639 16.68 -44.27 5.85
N LEU A 640 15.83 -44.89 5.03
CA LEU A 640 14.76 -45.73 5.53
C LEU A 640 15.30 -46.98 6.22
N GLU A 641 16.35 -47.62 5.71
CA GLU A 641 17.00 -48.78 6.36
C GLU A 641 17.58 -48.41 7.72
N ALA A 642 18.17 -47.22 7.84
CA ALA A 642 18.65 -46.72 9.12
C ALA A 642 17.49 -46.39 10.07
N ALA A 643 16.36 -45.87 9.57
CA ALA A 643 15.19 -45.44 10.34
C ALA A 643 14.32 -46.58 10.90
N CYS A 644 14.93 -47.65 11.39
CA CYS A 644 14.25 -48.72 12.13
C CYS A 644 14.73 -48.75 13.60
N PRO A 645 13.94 -49.29 14.55
CA PRO A 645 14.30 -49.30 15.97
C PRO A 645 15.65 -49.96 16.31
N THR A 646 16.15 -50.83 15.42
CA THR A 646 17.42 -51.56 15.53
C THR A 646 18.51 -51.04 14.60
N GLY A 647 18.22 -49.99 13.83
CA GLY A 647 19.12 -49.44 12.81
C GLY A 647 20.02 -48.33 13.34
N ASP A 648 21.03 -47.99 12.54
CA ASP A 648 22.04 -46.98 12.89
C ASP A 648 21.57 -45.54 12.55
N PHE A 649 20.29 -45.21 12.79
CA PHE A 649 19.74 -43.88 12.45
C PHE A 649 20.51 -42.75 13.14
N ASP A 650 20.79 -42.89 14.43
CA ASP A 650 21.52 -41.88 15.20
C ASP A 650 22.94 -41.67 14.65
N GLN A 651 23.60 -42.74 14.17
CA GLN A 651 24.90 -42.63 13.52
C GLN A 651 24.79 -41.88 12.18
N LEU A 652 23.79 -42.20 11.36
CA LEU A 652 23.56 -41.54 10.08
C LEU A 652 23.26 -40.05 10.27
N VAL A 653 22.44 -39.71 11.26
CA VAL A 653 22.14 -38.34 11.70
C VAL A 653 23.43 -37.65 12.16
N HIS A 654 24.27 -38.31 12.97
CA HIS A 654 25.53 -37.75 13.44
C HIS A 654 26.53 -37.46 12.30
N GLU A 655 26.71 -38.39 11.36
CA GLU A 655 27.60 -38.21 10.20
C GLU A 655 27.13 -37.04 9.31
N SER A 656 25.84 -36.95 9.05
CA SER A 656 25.27 -35.84 8.26
C SER A 656 25.32 -34.51 9.02
N ARG A 657 25.15 -34.51 10.35
CA ARG A 657 25.34 -33.34 11.20
C ARG A 657 26.74 -32.75 11.07
N LEU A 658 27.78 -33.59 11.14
CA LEU A 658 29.18 -33.14 11.03
C LEU A 658 29.48 -32.48 9.68
N ARG A 659 28.96 -33.04 8.59
CA ARG A 659 29.11 -32.45 7.24
C ARG A 659 28.40 -31.11 7.11
N MET A 660 27.17 -31.03 7.63
CA MET A 660 26.42 -29.79 7.58
C MET A 660 27.01 -28.71 8.47
N LEU A 661 27.55 -29.08 9.65
CA LEU A 661 28.34 -28.18 10.50
C LEU A 661 29.53 -27.59 9.73
N GLN A 662 30.29 -28.42 9.02
CA GLN A 662 31.40 -27.96 8.17
C GLN A 662 30.93 -27.03 7.04
N CYS A 663 29.78 -27.33 6.42
CA CYS A 663 29.17 -26.48 5.40
C CYS A 663 28.79 -25.11 5.99
N LEU A 664 28.12 -25.07 7.13
CA LEU A 664 27.71 -23.84 7.81
C LEU A 664 28.91 -23.02 8.30
N GLU A 665 29.96 -23.67 8.81
CA GLU A 665 31.23 -23.02 9.14
C GLU A 665 31.88 -22.40 7.90
N SER A 666 31.86 -23.08 6.76
CA SER A 666 32.38 -22.53 5.49
C SER A 666 31.58 -21.33 4.98
N LEU A 667 30.32 -21.21 5.40
CA LEU A 667 29.43 -20.08 5.14
C LEU A 667 29.53 -18.98 6.20
N GLY A 668 30.39 -19.15 7.23
CA GLY A 668 30.59 -18.16 8.30
C GLY A 668 29.49 -18.14 9.37
N VAL A 669 28.63 -19.16 9.43
CA VAL A 669 27.57 -19.26 10.43
C VAL A 669 28.11 -19.90 11.71
N ARG A 670 28.24 -19.13 12.79
CA ARG A 670 28.59 -19.65 14.13
C ARG A 670 27.30 -20.01 14.89
N TRP A 671 27.26 -21.21 15.45
CA TRP A 671 26.05 -21.82 16.01
C TRP A 671 25.59 -21.27 17.37
N ASN A 672 26.45 -20.53 18.08
CA ASN A 672 26.15 -20.07 19.43
C ASN A 672 25.35 -18.76 19.47
N ASP A 673 25.19 -18.09 18.32
CA ASP A 673 24.46 -16.82 18.22
C ASP A 673 23.33 -17.01 17.20
N ALA A 674 22.08 -16.90 17.64
CA ALA A 674 20.96 -16.84 16.72
C ALA A 674 21.18 -15.64 15.78
N PRO A 675 21.27 -15.83 14.45
CA PRO A 675 21.47 -14.72 13.54
C PRO A 675 20.35 -13.66 13.73
N PRO A 676 20.69 -12.36 13.84
CA PRO A 676 19.71 -11.27 13.93
C PRO A 676 18.56 -11.34 12.89
N PRO A 677 18.77 -11.82 11.65
CA PRO A 677 17.69 -11.97 10.67
C PRO A 677 16.55 -12.90 11.08
N PHE A 678 16.83 -13.99 11.81
CA PHE A 678 15.76 -14.91 12.25
C PHE A 678 14.92 -14.31 13.36
N GLN A 679 15.56 -13.58 14.29
CA GLN A 679 14.85 -12.85 15.35
C GLN A 679 13.94 -11.77 14.77
N GLN A 680 14.41 -11.06 13.74
CA GLN A 680 13.62 -10.05 13.07
C GLN A 680 12.36 -10.64 12.39
N GLU A 681 12.52 -11.65 11.52
CA GLU A 681 11.37 -12.26 10.83
C GLU A 681 10.43 -12.97 11.82
N ALA A 682 10.95 -13.58 12.88
CA ALA A 682 10.14 -14.15 13.94
C ALA A 682 9.26 -13.07 14.63
N LEU A 683 9.86 -11.94 15.02
CA LEU A 683 9.15 -10.83 15.65
C LEU A 683 8.08 -10.22 14.74
N GLU A 684 8.37 -10.09 13.44
CA GLU A 684 7.40 -9.66 12.42
C GLU A 684 6.15 -10.55 12.40
N ARG A 685 6.34 -11.88 12.45
CA ARG A 685 5.24 -12.86 12.38
C ARG A 685 4.44 -12.94 13.68
N TRP A 686 5.12 -12.94 14.82
CA TRP A 686 4.45 -12.93 16.13
C TRP A 686 3.55 -11.71 16.27
N THR A 687 4.05 -10.53 15.88
CA THR A 687 3.27 -9.28 15.93
C THR A 687 2.05 -9.36 15.02
N GLY A 688 2.19 -9.91 13.82
CA GLY A 688 1.06 -10.16 12.92
C GLY A 688 -0.01 -11.06 13.53
N GLN A 689 0.40 -12.20 14.13
CA GLN A 689 -0.53 -13.13 14.77
C GLN A 689 -1.22 -12.53 15.99
N LEU A 690 -0.49 -11.77 16.83
CA LEU A 690 -1.05 -11.09 17.99
C LEU A 690 -2.14 -10.10 17.55
N MET A 691 -1.87 -9.32 16.49
CA MET A 691 -2.86 -8.38 15.94
C MET A 691 -4.11 -9.09 15.43
N ASP A 692 -3.97 -10.28 14.83
CA ASP A 692 -5.11 -11.08 14.40
C ASP A 692 -5.90 -11.71 15.57
N VAL A 693 -5.23 -12.06 16.67
CA VAL A 693 -5.91 -12.48 17.92
C VAL A 693 -6.66 -11.32 18.55
N VAL A 694 -6.03 -10.15 18.68
CA VAL A 694 -6.65 -8.94 19.24
C VAL A 694 -7.87 -8.53 18.41
N ARG A 695 -7.78 -8.57 17.08
CA ARG A 695 -8.93 -8.35 16.18
C ARG A 695 -10.04 -9.36 16.45
N ARG A 696 -9.72 -10.66 16.54
CA ARG A 696 -10.72 -11.71 16.82
C ARG A 696 -11.40 -11.54 18.18
N ASP A 697 -10.67 -11.14 19.21
CA ASP A 697 -11.22 -10.93 20.55
C ASP A 697 -12.04 -9.64 20.64
N GLN A 698 -11.65 -8.56 19.94
CA GLN A 698 -12.49 -7.38 19.77
C GLN A 698 -13.83 -7.73 19.09
N HIS A 699 -13.81 -8.58 18.06
CA HIS A 699 -15.03 -9.06 17.42
C HIS A 699 -15.89 -9.95 18.35
N ARG A 700 -15.27 -10.83 19.15
CA ARG A 700 -15.99 -11.65 20.15
C ARG A 700 -16.59 -10.83 21.28
N ALA A 701 -15.88 -9.79 21.74
CA ALA A 701 -16.39 -8.86 22.74
C ALA A 701 -17.58 -8.05 22.20
N ALA A 702 -17.50 -7.60 20.93
CA ALA A 702 -18.61 -6.93 20.25
C ALA A 702 -19.84 -7.86 20.09
N ALA A 703 -19.63 -9.15 19.83
CA ALA A 703 -20.70 -10.13 19.70
C ALA A 703 -21.36 -10.52 21.05
N LYS A 704 -20.65 -10.39 22.17
CA LYS A 704 -21.15 -10.71 23.52
C LYS A 704 -21.75 -9.51 24.27
N ALA A 705 -21.68 -8.30 23.71
CA ALA A 705 -22.34 -7.15 24.30
C ALA A 705 -23.86 -7.41 24.40
N PRO A 706 -24.49 -7.19 25.57
CA PRO A 706 -25.90 -7.51 25.77
C PRO A 706 -26.74 -6.73 24.76
N ARG A 707 -27.45 -7.47 23.89
CA ARG A 707 -28.43 -6.87 22.98
C ARG A 707 -29.46 -6.13 23.81
N ALA A 708 -29.67 -4.85 23.52
CA ALA A 708 -30.76 -4.08 24.11
C ALA A 708 -32.08 -4.84 23.88
N PRO A 709 -32.97 -4.94 24.88
CA PRO A 709 -34.24 -5.61 24.70
C PRO A 709 -35.02 -4.96 23.55
N PRO A 710 -35.65 -5.75 22.68
CA PRO A 710 -36.41 -5.19 21.56
C PRO A 710 -37.54 -4.30 22.09
N PRO A 711 -37.87 -3.20 21.39
CA PRO A 711 -38.99 -2.35 21.77
C PRO A 711 -40.28 -3.16 21.71
N SER A 712 -41.01 -3.19 22.82
CA SER A 712 -42.29 -3.88 22.96
C SER A 712 -43.28 -3.37 21.90
N CYS A 713 -43.68 -4.24 20.98
CA CYS A 713 -44.72 -3.96 20.00
C CYS A 713 -46.04 -3.70 20.73
N ALA A 714 -46.53 -2.45 20.69
CA ALA A 714 -47.92 -2.15 20.98
C ALA A 714 -48.78 -2.73 19.85
N SER A 715 -49.62 -3.70 20.19
CA SER A 715 -50.60 -4.34 19.32
C SER A 715 -51.84 -3.45 19.17
N ASP A 716 -52.14 -3.04 17.94
CA ASP A 716 -53.48 -2.59 17.55
C ASP A 716 -54.39 -3.82 17.37
N SER A 717 -55.39 -3.95 18.23
CA SER A 717 -56.52 -4.85 18.05
C SER A 717 -57.80 -4.04 18.01
N SER A 718 -58.39 -3.94 16.82
CA SER A 718 -59.74 -3.42 16.60
C SER A 718 -60.73 -4.59 16.54
N GLN A 719 -61.51 -4.80 17.62
CA GLN A 719 -62.85 -5.40 17.51
C GLN A 719 -63.84 -4.71 18.45
N SER A 720 -64.96 -4.36 17.83
CA SER A 720 -66.15 -3.68 18.33
C SER A 720 -66.98 -4.56 19.25
N THR A 721 -67.47 -4.03 20.38
CA THR A 721 -68.90 -4.17 20.77
C THR A 721 -69.34 -3.15 21.84
N ALA A 722 -70.38 -2.38 21.47
CA ALA A 722 -71.57 -2.00 22.26
C ALA A 722 -71.49 -1.34 23.66
N VAL A 723 -72.10 -0.14 23.72
CA VAL A 723 -73.06 0.37 24.73
C VAL A 723 -72.51 0.93 26.07
N ALA A 724 -72.57 2.25 26.25
CA ALA A 724 -73.47 2.96 27.20
C ALA A 724 -73.08 4.43 27.48
N LEU A 725 -74.03 5.31 27.16
CA LEU A 725 -74.38 6.68 27.60
C LEU A 725 -73.65 7.39 28.79
N ARG A 726 -73.22 8.65 28.48
CA ARG A 726 -73.40 9.95 29.22
C ARG A 726 -72.69 10.20 30.59
N PRO A 727 -72.56 11.47 31.07
CA PRO A 727 -72.37 12.77 30.37
C PRO A 727 -71.40 13.78 31.07
N ALA A 728 -71.17 14.92 30.39
CA ALA A 728 -71.00 16.29 30.89
C ALA A 728 -69.63 16.81 31.41
N GLY A 729 -69.22 17.96 30.85
CA GLY A 729 -68.43 18.98 31.55
C GLY A 729 -67.35 19.70 30.72
N PRO A 730 -67.54 20.97 30.30
CA PRO A 730 -66.57 21.74 29.53
C PRO A 730 -65.77 22.72 30.40
N ARG A 731 -64.53 23.07 30.01
CA ARG A 731 -63.91 24.36 30.37
C ARG A 731 -63.11 24.97 29.22
N PHE A 732 -63.44 26.24 29.00
CA PHE A 732 -62.90 27.24 28.07
C PHE A 732 -61.66 27.96 28.62
N GLY A 733 -60.94 28.63 27.71
CA GLY A 733 -59.96 29.71 27.93
C GLY A 733 -58.71 29.44 27.08
N HIS A 734 -58.22 30.25 26.14
CA HIS A 734 -58.10 31.70 25.95
C HIS A 734 -57.79 31.93 24.44
N VAL A 735 -58.46 32.78 23.63
CA VAL A 735 -58.29 34.25 23.38
C VAL A 735 -56.84 34.75 23.63
N VAL A 736 -56.05 35.29 22.70
CA VAL A 736 -56.23 36.49 21.86
C VAL A 736 -55.23 36.49 20.69
N GLN A 737 -55.73 36.89 19.53
CA GLN A 737 -55.03 37.24 18.29
C GLN A 737 -54.92 38.78 18.20
N ARG A 738 -53.79 39.33 17.73
CA ARG A 738 -53.59 40.67 17.10
C ARG A 738 -52.07 40.83 16.86
N SER A 739 -51.54 41.50 15.84
CA SER A 739 -52.04 42.14 14.62
C SER A 739 -50.81 42.58 13.83
N ALA A 740 -50.97 42.64 12.51
CA ALA A 740 -50.01 43.00 11.47
C ALA A 740 -49.30 44.37 11.66
N LYS A 741 -48.15 44.51 10.97
CA LYS A 741 -47.86 45.72 10.18
C LYS A 741 -46.82 45.46 9.09
N ASP A 742 -47.28 45.70 7.86
CA ASP A 742 -46.53 45.87 6.62
C ASP A 742 -45.50 47.02 6.68
N LYS A 743 -44.45 46.97 5.84
CA LYS A 743 -44.32 47.84 4.65
C LYS A 743 -42.99 47.69 3.89
N LYS A 744 -43.18 47.47 2.58
CA LYS A 744 -42.58 48.15 1.40
C LYS A 744 -41.10 47.95 1.02
N LEU A 745 -40.93 47.48 -0.22
CA LEU A 745 -39.92 47.95 -1.17
C LEU A 745 -40.63 48.35 -2.48
N CYS A 746 -40.28 49.52 -3.01
CA CYS A 746 -40.50 49.92 -4.40
C CYS A 746 -39.14 50.39 -4.95
N PHE A 747 -38.92 50.02 -6.21
CA PHE A 747 -37.74 50.18 -7.04
C PHE A 747 -37.33 51.64 -7.33
N SER A 748 -36.03 51.80 -7.60
CA SER A 748 -35.49 52.47 -8.79
C SER A 748 -34.25 51.73 -9.25
#